data_AF-A0A933KLB3-F1
#
_entry.id   AF-A0A933KLB3-F1
#
_cell.length_a   1.000
_cell.length_b   1.000
_cell.length_c   1.000
_cell.angle_alpha   90.00
_cell.angle_beta   90.00
_cell.angle_gamma   90.00
#
_symmetry.space_group_name_H-M   'P 1'
#
loop_
_entity.id
_entity.type
_entity.pdbx_description
1 polymer ?
#
loop_
_entity_poly.entity_id
_entity_poly.type
_entity_poly.pdbx_seq_one_letter_code
_entity_poly.pdbx_strand_id
1 'polypeptide(L)'
;MARGKKGADRQAVAAPRVFERPWVWPAVVAAWPFVFLAGYTILGLEFGNDFRVLYYDFKLYLLSMLAAGHFPLWSPSEGAGYSFVANPFVGALFPLNVVYLAWYTVFGGLTTWDYMLMTIGSLALFALGVYFWLRTLGTTRPIAAVSAMVAATSLKMTEMLRFPNAVHAAACIPFLLYGLTLAADASRVRRGAAAICAAVLCLLTAGYPYYAVYALILAIPYGLALLFPAGRRALMKQEPEHPSTPLTFIGSSVGAAAAATALALPWLSKARELMSLTVDRGRPNFEYATAHVFDHVDTLGSWIFPPASQAEGWYYFGMAATLSVGAWAICQLGGPGPRPGSRDRALLALVGGWIALVSWFGWGKHSLLFRLVWEHAPVLNQMRVWGRMNVILVPAIALLLARALEHWCALAASADSTAPRELRRARGAVAAVAAVALIAQVALLVGGVRDPYWEQYIVFARVFREKLLPYEVLYPFFTLGAAATLLWLLSKPRTLSPARLPAAVLAAVAGLSAVELVLPANGQWTSGRSREKRAPLDTPALLRAGLQAPRVLGAPMIVGPRFPRWGAGVWENWGLGHHVAFRRTYLDGEGNPKPGVSPAQSAAVARLYGAGPQTERFFFSRSIAHADPASFIEDVDTLASAAHPRGELLHFDGDRLRLRVTLPEPAWLTYVDNWAPGWRASIDSAPAELQRLFGTFKSVRVPAGTHDVRFEYRPW
;
A
#
# COMPACT_ATOMS: atom_id res chain seq x y z
N MET A 1 -61.82 41.50 -24.25
CA MET A 1 -62.28 40.32 -23.49
C MET A 1 -61.35 39.15 -23.74
N ALA A 2 -60.78 38.63 -22.65
CA ALA A 2 -60.13 37.33 -22.40
C ALA A 2 -59.36 36.59 -23.53
N ARG A 3 -58.02 36.75 -23.56
CA ARG A 3 -57.07 35.70 -24.00
C ARG A 3 -56.62 34.91 -22.76
N GLY A 4 -57.08 33.66 -22.64
CA GLY A 4 -56.74 32.76 -21.54
C GLY A 4 -55.36 32.12 -21.71
N LYS A 5 -54.47 32.37 -20.73
CA LYS A 5 -53.20 31.67 -20.51
C LYS A 5 -53.46 30.19 -20.20
N LYS A 6 -52.97 29.26 -21.05
CA LYS A 6 -52.71 27.88 -20.62
C LYS A 6 -51.26 27.81 -20.15
N GLY A 7 -51.08 27.87 -18.84
CA GLY A 7 -49.80 27.61 -18.18
C GLY A 7 -49.42 26.14 -18.29
N ALA A 8 -48.19 25.89 -18.71
CA ALA A 8 -47.58 24.58 -18.73
C ALA A 8 -47.16 24.20 -17.30
N ASP A 9 -47.92 23.29 -16.69
CA ASP A 9 -47.54 22.67 -15.43
C ASP A 9 -46.61 21.48 -15.73
N ARG A 10 -45.32 21.78 -15.97
CA ARG A 10 -44.28 20.75 -16.04
C ARG A 10 -43.96 20.33 -14.61
N GLN A 11 -44.64 19.27 -14.14
CA GLN A 11 -44.31 18.55 -12.91
C GLN A 11 -42.80 18.29 -12.87
N ALA A 12 -42.13 18.90 -11.90
CA ALA A 12 -40.76 18.57 -11.56
C ALA A 12 -40.75 17.11 -11.08
N VAL A 13 -40.17 16.21 -11.89
CA VAL A 13 -39.93 14.81 -11.49
C VAL A 13 -39.02 14.86 -10.26
N ALA A 14 -39.61 14.70 -9.08
CA ALA A 14 -38.90 14.57 -7.82
C ALA A 14 -37.93 13.38 -7.94
N ALA A 15 -36.69 13.56 -7.49
CA ALA A 15 -35.74 12.46 -7.40
C ALA A 15 -36.38 11.31 -6.58
N PRO A 16 -36.20 10.04 -6.96
CA PRO A 16 -36.83 8.95 -6.24
C PRO A 16 -36.41 8.98 -4.76
N ARG A 17 -37.39 8.86 -3.84
CA ARG A 17 -37.25 8.91 -2.37
C ARG A 17 -36.12 8.01 -1.80
N VAL A 18 -35.62 7.08 -2.60
CA VAL A 18 -34.48 6.21 -2.29
C VAL A 18 -33.21 7.02 -1.99
N PHE A 19 -32.86 8.05 -2.78
CA PHE A 19 -31.60 8.80 -2.59
C PHE A 19 -31.60 9.77 -1.39
N GLU A 20 -32.74 9.93 -0.73
CA GLU A 20 -32.87 10.71 0.51
C GLU A 20 -32.39 9.91 1.73
N ARG A 21 -32.38 8.58 1.64
CA ARG A 21 -31.95 7.69 2.72
C ARG A 21 -30.45 7.86 3.00
N PRO A 22 -30.04 7.95 4.28
CA PRO A 22 -28.66 8.30 4.64
C PRO A 22 -27.62 7.25 4.24
N TRP A 23 -28.01 5.98 4.05
CA TRP A 23 -27.10 4.88 3.74
C TRP A 23 -26.84 4.66 2.25
N VAL A 24 -27.65 5.24 1.35
CA VAL A 24 -27.55 4.98 -0.09
C VAL A 24 -26.24 5.50 -0.68
N TRP A 25 -25.83 6.72 -0.32
CA TRP A 25 -24.58 7.31 -0.80
C TRP A 25 -23.34 6.55 -0.32
N PRO A 26 -23.20 6.20 0.98
CA PRO A 26 -22.15 5.28 1.42
C PRO A 26 -22.14 3.96 0.64
N ALA A 27 -23.29 3.34 0.40
CA ALA A 27 -23.36 2.08 -0.35
C ALA A 27 -22.88 2.22 -1.81
N VAL A 28 -23.27 3.30 -2.49
CA VAL A 28 -22.79 3.62 -3.84
C VAL A 28 -21.28 3.82 -3.86
N VAL A 29 -20.74 4.58 -2.90
CA VAL A 29 -19.29 4.83 -2.77
C VAL A 29 -18.53 3.54 -2.51
N ALA A 30 -19.05 2.67 -1.64
CA ALA A 30 -18.43 1.39 -1.32
C ALA A 30 -18.45 0.40 -2.50
N ALA A 31 -19.54 0.38 -3.28
CA ALA A 31 -19.67 -0.49 -4.44
C ALA A 31 -18.81 -0.02 -5.63
N TRP A 32 -18.53 1.28 -5.74
CA TRP A 32 -17.89 1.87 -6.92
C TRP A 32 -16.55 1.24 -7.31
N PRO A 33 -15.57 1.04 -6.41
CA PRO A 33 -14.30 0.41 -6.79
C PRO A 33 -14.47 -1.00 -7.38
N PHE A 34 -15.46 -1.76 -6.90
CA PHE A 34 -15.73 -3.10 -7.43
C PHE A 34 -16.29 -3.07 -8.84
N VAL A 35 -17.14 -2.10 -9.15
CA VAL A 35 -17.70 -1.91 -10.51
C VAL A 35 -16.64 -1.33 -11.46
N PHE A 36 -15.88 -0.34 -11.01
CA PHE A 36 -14.85 0.31 -11.82
C PHE A 36 -13.72 -0.66 -12.19
N LEU A 37 -13.35 -1.56 -11.27
CA LEU A 37 -12.33 -2.59 -11.48
C LEU A 37 -12.94 -3.92 -11.93
N ALA A 38 -13.99 -3.87 -12.77
CA ALA A 38 -14.70 -5.06 -13.28
C ALA A 38 -13.78 -6.08 -13.97
N GLY A 39 -12.64 -5.67 -14.52
CA GLY A 39 -11.64 -6.60 -15.05
C GLY A 39 -11.14 -7.57 -13.97
N TYR A 40 -10.84 -7.03 -12.80
CA TYR A 40 -10.38 -7.81 -11.65
C TYR A 40 -11.54 -8.48 -10.90
N THR A 41 -12.66 -7.77 -10.70
CA THR A 41 -13.75 -8.28 -9.86
C THR A 41 -14.73 -9.20 -10.57
N ILE A 42 -14.98 -9.02 -11.87
CA ILE A 42 -15.97 -9.81 -12.63
C ILE A 42 -15.26 -10.72 -13.63
N LEU A 43 -14.29 -10.19 -14.39
CA LEU A 43 -13.59 -10.96 -15.42
C LEU A 43 -12.46 -11.85 -14.88
N GLY A 44 -12.17 -11.75 -13.57
CA GLY A 44 -11.20 -12.60 -12.88
C GLY A 44 -9.75 -12.39 -13.32
N LEU A 45 -9.39 -11.18 -13.78
CA LEU A 45 -7.99 -10.82 -14.03
C LEU A 45 -7.18 -10.86 -12.74
N GLU A 46 -5.88 -11.12 -12.83
CA GLU A 46 -4.96 -11.09 -11.68
C GLU A 46 -3.85 -10.05 -11.84
N PHE A 47 -3.47 -9.45 -10.72
CA PHE A 47 -2.25 -8.66 -10.62
C PHE A 47 -1.00 -9.55 -10.60
N GLY A 48 0.00 -9.15 -11.38
CA GLY A 48 1.36 -9.69 -11.31
C GLY A 48 2.24 -8.90 -10.34
N ASN A 49 3.56 -8.92 -10.60
CA ASN A 49 4.58 -8.26 -9.80
C ASN A 49 4.58 -8.78 -8.33
N ASP A 50 4.87 -7.92 -7.37
CA ASP A 50 4.98 -8.23 -5.94
C ASP A 50 3.68 -8.76 -5.30
N PHE A 51 2.52 -8.60 -5.94
CA PHE A 51 1.21 -8.99 -5.38
C PHE A 51 1.20 -10.43 -4.87
N ARG A 52 1.71 -11.36 -5.69
CA ARG A 52 1.76 -12.78 -5.33
C ARG A 52 2.92 -13.08 -4.38
N VAL A 53 4.13 -12.72 -4.80
CA VAL A 53 5.40 -13.14 -4.16
C VAL A 53 5.59 -12.55 -2.76
N LEU A 54 5.22 -11.29 -2.54
CA LEU A 54 5.46 -10.61 -1.26
C LEU A 54 4.24 -10.53 -0.36
N TYR A 55 3.01 -10.57 -0.89
CA TYR A 55 1.82 -10.28 -0.09
C TYR A 55 0.84 -11.45 0.02
N TYR A 56 0.46 -12.06 -1.11
CA TYR A 56 -0.51 -13.16 -1.10
C TYR A 56 0.02 -14.38 -0.36
N ASP A 57 1.24 -14.83 -0.67
CA ASP A 57 1.80 -16.07 -0.13
C ASP A 57 1.97 -15.98 1.41
N PHE A 58 2.43 -14.84 1.94
CA PHE A 58 2.44 -14.57 3.38
C PHE A 58 1.04 -14.52 3.99
N LYS A 59 0.08 -13.90 3.30
CA LYS A 59 -1.30 -13.84 3.83
C LYS A 59 -1.90 -15.24 3.90
N LEU A 60 -1.73 -16.07 2.88
CA LEU A 60 -2.23 -17.44 2.86
C LEU A 60 -1.58 -18.29 3.97
N TYR A 61 -0.27 -18.19 4.17
CA TYR A 61 0.43 -18.86 5.26
C TYR A 61 -0.10 -18.42 6.63
N LEU A 62 -0.25 -17.11 6.87
CA LEU A 62 -0.80 -16.58 8.11
C LEU A 62 -2.22 -17.12 8.37
N LEU A 63 -3.13 -17.03 7.40
CA LEU A 63 -4.53 -17.41 7.61
C LEU A 63 -4.71 -18.92 7.81
N SER A 64 -3.95 -19.74 7.09
CA SER A 64 -3.99 -21.20 7.26
C SER A 64 -3.50 -21.64 8.65
N MET A 65 -2.43 -21.04 9.17
CA MET A 65 -1.94 -21.31 10.53
C MET A 65 -2.94 -20.82 11.58
N LEU A 66 -3.50 -19.61 11.42
CA LEU A 66 -4.52 -19.09 12.33
C LEU A 66 -5.79 -19.95 12.35
N ALA A 67 -6.24 -20.44 11.18
CA ALA A 67 -7.36 -21.35 11.08
C ALA A 67 -7.09 -22.71 11.76
N ALA A 68 -5.83 -23.12 11.82
CA ALA A 68 -5.38 -24.30 12.59
C ALA A 68 -5.17 -24.01 14.09
N GLY A 69 -5.50 -22.81 14.58
CA GLY A 69 -5.35 -22.44 15.99
C GLY A 69 -3.92 -22.09 16.41
N HIS A 70 -3.03 -21.83 15.45
CA HIS A 70 -1.63 -21.52 15.70
C HIS A 70 -1.27 -20.13 15.15
N PHE A 71 -0.69 -19.27 15.98
CA PHE A 71 -0.21 -17.95 15.56
C PHE A 71 1.28 -18.04 15.19
N PRO A 72 1.64 -17.98 13.89
CA PRO A 72 3.01 -18.27 13.45
C PRO A 72 3.99 -17.16 13.84
N LEU A 73 5.08 -17.51 14.55
CA LEU A 73 6.11 -16.57 14.98
C LEU A 73 7.35 -16.61 14.08
N TRP A 74 7.74 -17.80 13.65
CA TRP A 74 8.88 -18.10 12.80
C TRP A 74 8.42 -18.76 11.51
N SER A 75 9.16 -18.53 10.43
CA SER A 75 9.01 -19.34 9.24
C SER A 75 10.36 -19.96 8.86
N PRO A 76 10.42 -21.29 8.71
CA PRO A 76 11.65 -22.01 8.36
C PRO A 76 11.98 -21.94 6.87
N SER A 77 11.17 -21.23 6.07
CA SER A 77 11.16 -21.29 4.61
C SER A 77 11.86 -20.13 3.93
N GLU A 78 11.89 -18.93 4.51
CA GLU A 78 12.52 -17.75 3.90
C GLU A 78 14.00 -17.76 4.26
N GLY A 79 14.85 -17.88 3.24
CA GLY A 79 16.30 -17.86 3.40
C GLY A 79 16.82 -18.84 4.46
N ALA A 80 16.23 -20.03 4.57
CA ALA A 80 16.53 -21.00 5.63
C ALA A 80 16.22 -20.52 7.06
N GLY A 81 15.17 -19.72 7.25
CA GLY A 81 14.68 -19.31 8.57
C GLY A 81 14.62 -17.79 8.70
N TYR A 82 13.44 -17.27 9.03
CA TYR A 82 13.20 -15.85 9.20
C TYR A 82 12.06 -15.59 10.21
N SER A 83 12.13 -14.47 10.91
CA SER A 83 11.05 -14.09 11.84
C SER A 83 9.80 -13.72 11.05
N PHE A 84 8.76 -14.53 11.13
CA PHE A 84 7.52 -14.33 10.38
C PHE A 84 6.68 -13.22 11.01
N VAL A 85 6.51 -13.25 12.34
CA VAL A 85 5.69 -12.25 13.03
C VAL A 85 6.29 -10.85 12.95
N ALA A 86 7.61 -10.71 13.04
CA ALA A 86 8.28 -9.42 13.01
C ALA A 86 8.47 -8.88 11.59
N ASN A 87 8.27 -9.71 10.56
CA ASN A 87 8.37 -9.29 9.16
C ASN A 87 7.26 -8.28 8.81
N PRO A 88 7.59 -7.02 8.49
CA PRO A 88 6.59 -6.01 8.16
C PRO A 88 5.69 -6.41 6.98
N PHE A 89 6.20 -7.17 5.99
CA PHE A 89 5.40 -7.56 4.82
C PHE A 89 4.21 -8.46 5.15
N VAL A 90 4.26 -9.19 6.27
CA VAL A 90 3.17 -10.07 6.70
C VAL A 90 1.95 -9.28 7.19
N GLY A 91 2.19 -8.14 7.85
CA GLY A 91 1.14 -7.39 8.55
C GLY A 91 0.39 -8.28 9.54
N ALA A 92 1.12 -9.10 10.33
CA ALA A 92 0.55 -10.17 11.15
C ALA A 92 -0.49 -9.67 12.16
N LEU A 93 -0.25 -8.49 12.73
CA LEU A 93 -1.13 -7.85 13.72
C LEU A 93 -2.09 -6.83 13.12
N PHE A 94 -2.25 -6.80 11.80
CA PHE A 94 -3.22 -5.91 11.16
C PHE A 94 -4.64 -6.26 11.60
N PRO A 95 -5.42 -5.36 12.22
CA PRO A 95 -6.72 -5.69 12.81
C PRO A 95 -7.72 -6.30 11.83
N LEU A 96 -7.68 -5.90 10.55
CA LEU A 96 -8.61 -6.44 9.55
C LEU A 96 -8.28 -7.88 9.14
N ASN A 97 -7.16 -8.48 9.58
CA ASN A 97 -6.88 -9.91 9.40
C ASN A 97 -8.02 -10.80 9.93
N VAL A 98 -8.82 -10.32 10.90
CA VAL A 98 -10.02 -11.03 11.38
C VAL A 98 -11.05 -11.22 10.26
N VAL A 99 -11.20 -10.23 9.36
CA VAL A 99 -12.09 -10.34 8.18
C VAL A 99 -11.54 -11.36 7.19
N TYR A 100 -10.23 -11.38 6.97
CA TYR A 100 -9.58 -12.37 6.11
C TYR A 100 -9.70 -13.79 6.68
N LEU A 101 -9.56 -13.95 7.99
CA LEU A 101 -9.71 -15.24 8.67
C LEU A 101 -11.16 -15.74 8.61
N ALA A 102 -12.14 -14.86 8.82
CA ALA A 102 -13.55 -15.18 8.64
C ALA A 102 -13.84 -15.60 7.18
N TRP A 103 -13.28 -14.90 6.20
CA TRP A 103 -13.40 -15.30 4.79
C TRP A 103 -12.77 -16.67 4.52
N TYR A 104 -11.53 -16.89 4.97
CA TYR A 104 -10.81 -18.14 4.78
C TYR A 104 -11.56 -19.34 5.38
N THR A 105 -12.09 -19.18 6.59
CA THR A 105 -12.82 -20.24 7.32
C THR A 105 -14.17 -20.54 6.69
N VAL A 106 -14.93 -19.51 6.27
CA VAL A 106 -16.25 -19.69 5.63
C VAL A 106 -16.13 -20.30 4.23
N PHE A 107 -15.17 -19.86 3.43
CA PHE A 107 -15.02 -20.27 2.02
C PHE A 107 -13.98 -21.36 1.78
N GLY A 108 -13.37 -21.90 2.84
CA GLY A 108 -12.46 -23.04 2.78
C GLY A 108 -11.18 -22.77 2.00
N GLY A 109 -10.55 -21.61 2.21
CA GLY A 109 -9.29 -21.24 1.57
C GLY A 109 -9.23 -19.77 1.14
N LEU A 110 -8.08 -19.38 0.60
CA LEU A 110 -7.85 -18.07 -0.03
C LEU A 110 -7.22 -18.31 -1.40
N THR A 111 -7.70 -17.61 -2.42
CA THR A 111 -7.06 -17.50 -3.74
C THR A 111 -6.46 -16.11 -3.93
N THR A 112 -5.57 -15.98 -4.90
CA THR A 112 -5.08 -14.67 -5.36
C THR A 112 -6.23 -13.72 -5.74
N TRP A 113 -7.29 -14.25 -6.36
CA TRP A 113 -8.48 -13.48 -6.69
C TRP A 113 -9.24 -13.01 -5.45
N ASP A 114 -9.43 -13.88 -4.45
CA ASP A 114 -10.05 -13.49 -3.17
C ASP A 114 -9.27 -12.38 -2.48
N TYR A 115 -7.94 -12.50 -2.45
CA TYR A 115 -7.08 -11.50 -1.84
C TYR A 115 -7.13 -10.16 -2.58
N MET A 116 -7.29 -10.20 -3.90
CA MET A 116 -7.49 -9.02 -4.72
C MET A 116 -8.85 -8.37 -4.45
N LEU A 117 -9.94 -9.12 -4.31
CA LEU A 117 -11.24 -8.58 -3.90
C LEU A 117 -11.16 -7.88 -2.54
N MET A 118 -10.43 -8.44 -1.59
CA MET A 118 -10.23 -7.82 -0.28
C MET A 118 -9.35 -6.54 -0.36
N THR A 119 -8.37 -6.52 -1.27
CA THR A 119 -7.57 -5.33 -1.56
C THR A 119 -8.43 -4.22 -2.17
N ILE A 120 -9.33 -4.55 -3.10
CA ILE A 120 -10.33 -3.62 -3.66
C ILE A 120 -11.32 -3.19 -2.56
N GLY A 121 -11.66 -4.06 -1.62
CA GLY A 121 -12.42 -3.70 -0.42
C GLY A 121 -11.73 -2.62 0.42
N SER A 122 -10.40 -2.65 0.53
CA SER A 122 -9.64 -1.57 1.18
C SER A 122 -9.66 -0.27 0.37
N LEU A 123 -9.69 -0.36 -0.96
CA LEU A 123 -9.91 0.81 -1.81
C LEU A 123 -11.32 1.40 -1.62
N ALA A 124 -12.33 0.56 -1.38
CA ALA A 124 -13.67 1.00 -0.99
C ALA A 124 -13.68 1.67 0.40
N LEU A 125 -12.90 1.15 1.36
CA LEU A 125 -12.71 1.81 2.66
C LEU A 125 -12.04 3.19 2.49
N PHE A 126 -11.03 3.32 1.63
CA PHE A 126 -10.45 4.62 1.28
C PHE A 126 -11.52 5.59 0.78
N ALA A 127 -12.34 5.15 -0.20
CA ALA A 127 -13.41 5.96 -0.77
C ALA A 127 -14.43 6.40 0.30
N LEU A 128 -14.84 5.49 1.17
CA LEU A 128 -15.72 5.79 2.31
C LEU A 128 -15.09 6.79 3.28
N GLY A 129 -13.81 6.64 3.58
CA GLY A 129 -13.09 7.58 4.44
C GLY A 129 -13.06 8.99 3.84
N VAL A 130 -12.77 9.12 2.54
CA VAL A 130 -12.84 10.42 1.83
C VAL A 130 -14.26 10.97 1.86
N TYR A 131 -15.27 10.14 1.60
CA TYR A 131 -16.67 10.54 1.64
C TYR A 131 -17.07 11.10 3.01
N PHE A 132 -16.82 10.35 4.10
CA PHE A 132 -17.18 10.77 5.45
C PHE A 132 -16.41 12.00 5.88
N TRP A 133 -15.12 12.09 5.55
CA TRP A 133 -14.32 13.28 5.80
C TRP A 133 -14.88 14.52 5.08
N LEU A 134 -15.13 14.46 3.77
CA LEU A 134 -15.74 15.57 3.03
C LEU A 134 -17.12 15.95 3.58
N ARG A 135 -17.91 14.98 4.04
CA ARG A 135 -19.19 15.22 4.71
C ARG A 135 -19.03 16.02 6.00
N THR A 136 -17.98 15.76 6.79
CA THR A 136 -17.68 16.56 8.00
C THR A 136 -17.23 17.99 7.69
N LEU A 137 -16.72 18.26 6.49
CA LEU A 137 -16.37 19.61 6.01
C LEU A 137 -17.57 20.40 5.46
N GLY A 138 -18.76 19.79 5.43
CA GLY A 138 -20.01 20.39 4.94
C GLY A 138 -20.31 20.18 3.45
N THR A 139 -19.57 19.30 2.76
CA THR A 139 -19.83 18.97 1.35
C THR A 139 -21.11 18.14 1.21
N THR A 140 -21.98 18.43 0.23
CA THR A 140 -23.26 17.69 0.08
C THR A 140 -23.04 16.22 -0.27
N ARG A 141 -24.02 15.35 -0.01
CA ARG A 141 -23.88 13.89 -0.23
C ARG A 141 -23.50 13.51 -1.67
N PRO A 142 -24.15 14.05 -2.72
CA PRO A 142 -23.80 13.67 -4.10
C PRO A 142 -22.39 14.12 -4.49
N ILE A 143 -21.98 15.32 -4.06
CA ILE A 143 -20.67 15.87 -4.40
C ILE A 143 -19.57 15.11 -3.66
N ALA A 144 -19.75 14.85 -2.37
CA ALA A 144 -18.81 14.04 -1.59
C ALA A 144 -18.65 12.64 -2.19
N ALA A 145 -19.75 12.03 -2.66
CA ALA A 145 -19.71 10.72 -3.30
C ALA A 145 -18.92 10.75 -4.60
N VAL A 146 -19.21 11.68 -5.52
CA VAL A 146 -18.48 11.80 -6.79
C VAL A 146 -16.99 12.09 -6.56
N SER A 147 -16.66 13.01 -5.65
CA SER A 147 -15.25 13.30 -5.35
C SER A 147 -14.52 12.10 -4.75
N ALA A 148 -15.16 11.33 -3.87
CA ALA A 148 -14.60 10.10 -3.31
C ALA A 148 -14.43 9.00 -4.36
N MET A 149 -15.42 8.83 -5.25
CA MET A 149 -15.38 7.87 -6.35
C MET A 149 -14.22 8.16 -7.30
N VAL A 150 -14.06 9.41 -7.74
CA VAL A 150 -12.95 9.83 -8.61
C VAL A 150 -11.61 9.69 -7.90
N ALA A 151 -11.52 10.02 -6.62
CA ALA A 151 -10.29 9.88 -5.84
C ALA A 151 -9.85 8.42 -5.71
N ALA A 152 -10.78 7.51 -5.41
CA ALA A 152 -10.52 6.08 -5.29
C ALA A 152 -10.11 5.45 -6.62
N THR A 153 -10.54 5.99 -7.76
CA THR A 153 -10.17 5.48 -9.09
C THR A 153 -9.02 6.24 -9.74
N SER A 154 -8.41 7.20 -9.04
CA SER A 154 -7.22 7.90 -9.51
C SER A 154 -6.09 6.92 -9.84
N LEU A 155 -5.20 7.31 -10.75
CA LEU A 155 -4.08 6.45 -11.11
C LEU A 155 -3.18 6.13 -9.93
N LYS A 156 -3.07 7.03 -8.94
CA LYS A 156 -2.32 6.74 -7.72
C LYS A 156 -2.89 5.57 -6.95
N MET A 157 -4.21 5.56 -6.77
CA MET A 157 -4.89 4.54 -5.99
C MET A 157 -4.88 3.18 -6.68
N THR A 158 -5.06 3.17 -8.00
CA THR A 158 -5.14 1.94 -8.80
C THR A 158 -3.77 1.34 -9.07
N GLU A 159 -2.71 2.15 -9.22
CA GLU A 159 -1.32 1.67 -9.39
C GLU A 159 -0.84 0.86 -8.18
N MET A 160 -1.24 1.27 -6.97
CA MET A 160 -0.85 0.61 -5.72
C MET A 160 -1.54 -0.74 -5.49
N LEU A 161 -2.50 -1.15 -6.34
CA LEU A 161 -3.20 -2.43 -6.15
C LEU A 161 -2.25 -3.63 -6.18
N ARG A 162 -1.07 -3.51 -6.81
CA ARG A 162 0.01 -4.52 -6.75
C ARG A 162 0.67 -4.66 -5.37
N PHE A 163 0.42 -3.71 -4.46
CA PHE A 163 0.91 -3.66 -3.08
C PHE A 163 -0.27 -3.62 -2.08
N PRO A 164 -0.92 -4.76 -1.78
CA PRO A 164 -2.06 -4.83 -0.86
C PRO A 164 -1.85 -4.08 0.45
N ASN A 165 -0.70 -4.25 1.11
CA ASN A 165 -0.36 -3.55 2.35
C ASN A 165 -0.36 -2.01 2.19
N ALA A 166 0.09 -1.50 1.03
CA ALA A 166 0.08 -0.07 0.74
C ALA A 166 -1.36 0.46 0.60
N VAL A 167 -2.25 -0.32 -0.04
CA VAL A 167 -3.68 0.03 -0.16
C VAL A 167 -4.37 -0.01 1.21
N HIS A 168 -4.07 -1.02 2.04
CA HIS A 168 -4.59 -1.10 3.42
C HIS A 168 -4.15 0.11 4.25
N ALA A 169 -2.87 0.50 4.16
CA ALA A 169 -2.37 1.69 4.85
C ALA A 169 -3.00 2.98 4.30
N ALA A 170 -3.08 3.14 2.97
CA ALA A 170 -3.68 4.31 2.34
C ALA A 170 -5.15 4.50 2.75
N ALA A 171 -5.92 3.40 2.87
CA ALA A 171 -7.32 3.42 3.30
C ALA A 171 -7.54 4.07 4.67
N CYS A 172 -6.53 4.06 5.53
CA CYS A 172 -6.61 4.65 6.87
C CYS A 172 -6.41 6.16 6.88
N ILE A 173 -5.74 6.73 5.87
CA ILE A 173 -5.38 8.16 5.82
C ILE A 173 -6.63 9.07 5.86
N PRO A 174 -7.69 8.85 5.04
CA PRO A 174 -8.88 9.68 5.11
C PRO A 174 -9.66 9.52 6.43
N PHE A 175 -9.60 8.35 7.07
CA PHE A 175 -10.22 8.15 8.39
C PHE A 175 -9.46 8.87 9.51
N LEU A 176 -8.14 9.03 9.38
CA LEU A 176 -7.36 9.91 10.25
C LEU A 176 -7.80 11.36 10.09
N LEU A 177 -7.97 11.85 8.86
CA LEU A 177 -8.48 13.21 8.61
C LEU A 177 -9.90 13.38 9.18
N TYR A 178 -10.79 12.41 8.94
CA TYR A 178 -12.13 12.36 9.51
C TYR A 178 -12.12 12.44 11.04
N GLY A 179 -11.27 11.64 11.70
CA GLY A 179 -11.11 11.64 13.15
C GLY A 179 -10.63 13.00 13.68
N LEU A 180 -9.66 13.63 13.01
CA LEU A 180 -9.20 14.99 13.33
C LEU A 180 -10.32 16.01 13.16
N THR A 181 -11.10 15.97 12.07
CA THR A 181 -12.23 16.90 11.87
C THR A 181 -13.29 16.74 12.96
N LEU A 182 -13.58 15.50 13.38
CA LEU A 182 -14.50 15.23 14.49
C LEU A 182 -13.96 15.72 15.82
N ALA A 183 -12.66 15.55 16.08
CA ALA A 183 -12.01 15.99 17.32
C ALA A 183 -12.00 17.51 17.47
N ALA A 184 -12.07 18.26 16.37
CA ALA A 184 -12.19 19.72 16.37
C ALA A 184 -13.52 20.24 16.97
N ASP A 185 -14.49 19.35 17.16
CA ASP A 185 -15.76 19.63 17.83
C ASP A 185 -15.81 18.90 19.18
N ALA A 186 -15.97 19.67 20.27
CA ALA A 186 -15.97 19.17 21.64
C ALA A 186 -17.06 18.13 21.87
N SER A 187 -18.21 18.25 21.20
CA SER A 187 -19.33 17.30 21.31
C SER A 187 -19.00 15.93 20.68
N ARG A 188 -18.02 15.88 19.76
CA ARG A 188 -17.65 14.69 18.97
C ARG A 188 -16.23 14.20 19.26
N VAL A 189 -15.54 14.81 20.23
CA VAL A 189 -14.14 14.54 20.54
C VAL A 189 -13.83 13.06 20.80
N ARG A 190 -14.71 12.35 21.53
CA ARG A 190 -14.52 10.92 21.82
C ARG A 190 -14.59 10.06 20.55
N ARG A 191 -15.52 10.38 19.64
CA ARG A 191 -15.64 9.70 18.35
C ARG A 191 -14.45 10.01 17.45
N GLY A 192 -13.97 11.26 17.47
CA GLY A 192 -12.74 11.66 16.80
C GLY A 192 -11.53 10.89 17.29
N ALA A 193 -11.32 10.84 18.62
CA ALA A 193 -10.25 10.08 19.24
C ALA A 193 -10.30 8.58 18.91
N ALA A 194 -11.49 7.96 18.93
CA ALA A 194 -11.66 6.56 18.54
C ALA A 194 -11.28 6.31 17.07
N ALA A 195 -11.72 7.19 16.15
CA ALA A 195 -11.37 7.10 14.74
C ALA A 195 -9.86 7.31 14.49
N ILE A 196 -9.22 8.25 15.20
CA ILE A 196 -7.77 8.46 15.16
C ILE A 196 -7.04 7.21 15.65
N CYS A 197 -7.43 6.67 16.82
CA CYS A 197 -6.81 5.48 17.40
C CYS A 197 -6.88 4.28 16.43
N ALA A 198 -8.07 4.01 15.88
CA ALA A 198 -8.27 2.92 14.92
C ALA A 198 -7.45 3.13 13.63
N ALA A 199 -7.47 4.35 13.05
CA ALA A 199 -6.72 4.66 11.84
C ALA A 199 -5.20 4.55 12.05
N VAL A 200 -4.67 5.05 13.17
CA VAL A 200 -3.24 4.97 13.50
C VAL A 200 -2.82 3.53 13.78
N LEU A 201 -3.62 2.75 14.53
CA LEU A 201 -3.32 1.36 14.80
C LEU A 201 -3.24 0.55 13.50
N CYS A 202 -4.21 0.73 12.61
CA CYS A 202 -4.20 0.10 11.29
C CYS A 202 -3.03 0.57 10.42
N LEU A 203 -2.69 1.88 10.41
CA LEU A 203 -1.52 2.40 9.68
C LEU A 203 -0.21 1.76 10.13
N LEU A 204 -0.01 1.63 11.44
CA LEU A 204 1.22 1.08 12.02
C LEU A 204 1.36 -0.44 11.77
N THR A 205 0.24 -1.16 11.66
CA THR A 205 0.22 -2.63 11.57
C THR A 205 -0.07 -3.17 10.17
N ALA A 206 -0.46 -2.31 9.20
CA ALA A 206 -0.77 -2.69 7.82
C ALA A 206 0.41 -3.24 7.03
N GLY A 207 1.64 -3.18 7.56
CA GLY A 207 2.82 -3.73 6.90
C GLY A 207 3.38 -2.87 5.77
N TYR A 208 3.14 -1.56 5.82
CA TYR A 208 3.68 -0.58 4.88
C TYR A 208 4.12 0.72 5.59
N PRO A 209 5.28 0.71 6.29
CA PRO A 209 5.67 1.76 7.24
C PRO A 209 5.85 3.16 6.62
N TYR A 210 6.13 3.23 5.31
CA TYR A 210 6.22 4.48 4.56
C TYR A 210 4.97 5.35 4.75
N TYR A 211 3.79 4.75 4.70
CA TYR A 211 2.53 5.50 4.73
C TYR A 211 2.12 5.92 6.13
N ALA A 212 2.62 5.25 7.18
CA ALA A 212 2.48 5.73 8.55
C ALA A 212 3.21 7.07 8.72
N VAL A 213 4.40 7.22 8.15
CA VAL A 213 5.18 8.47 8.22
C VAL A 213 4.60 9.54 7.31
N TYR A 214 4.22 9.19 6.07
CA TYR A 214 3.57 10.16 5.18
C TYR A 214 2.23 10.67 5.74
N ALA A 215 1.49 9.83 6.46
CA ALA A 215 0.28 10.26 7.14
C ALA A 215 0.54 11.38 8.16
N LEU A 216 1.67 11.38 8.87
CA LEU A 216 2.05 12.48 9.77
C LEU A 216 2.32 13.78 9.01
N ILE A 217 3.00 13.67 7.87
CA ILE A 217 3.31 14.79 6.97
C ILE A 217 1.99 15.49 6.56
N LEU A 218 0.89 14.76 6.34
CA LEU A 218 -0.43 15.34 6.07
C LEU A 218 -1.21 15.75 7.34
N ALA A 219 -1.23 14.90 8.37
CA ALA A 219 -2.09 15.05 9.54
C ALA A 219 -1.69 16.23 10.42
N ILE A 220 -0.39 16.52 10.55
CA ILE A 220 0.12 17.65 11.33
C ILE A 220 -0.35 18.99 10.76
N PRO A 221 -0.05 19.37 9.49
CA PRO A 221 -0.51 20.63 8.94
C PRO A 221 -2.03 20.72 8.86
N TYR A 222 -2.73 19.60 8.62
CA TYR A 222 -4.19 19.55 8.67
C TYR A 222 -4.74 19.83 10.07
N GLY A 223 -4.17 19.20 11.11
CA GLY A 223 -4.53 19.43 12.51
C GLY A 223 -4.23 20.87 12.96
N LEU A 224 -3.09 21.43 12.54
CA LEU A 224 -2.76 22.84 12.78
C LEU A 224 -3.81 23.76 12.13
N ALA A 225 -4.25 23.48 10.90
CA ALA A 225 -5.30 24.26 10.27
C ALA A 225 -6.64 24.18 11.03
N LEU A 226 -6.97 23.04 11.65
CA LEU A 226 -8.19 22.89 12.47
C LEU A 226 -8.11 23.58 13.84
N LEU A 227 -6.91 23.76 14.38
CA LEU A 227 -6.69 24.48 15.65
C LEU A 227 -7.05 25.97 15.53
N PHE A 228 -6.74 26.59 14.39
CA PHE A 228 -6.96 28.02 14.19
C PHE A 228 -8.29 28.32 13.47
N PRO A 229 -9.07 29.32 13.92
CA PRO A 229 -10.33 29.71 13.27
C PRO A 229 -10.17 30.03 11.78
N ALA A 230 -9.05 30.66 11.38
CA ALA A 230 -8.78 30.96 9.98
C ALA A 230 -8.67 29.69 9.11
N GLY A 231 -7.99 28.66 9.61
CA GLY A 231 -7.87 27.38 8.91
C GLY A 231 -9.19 26.61 8.89
N ARG A 232 -9.96 26.61 9.99
CA ARG A 232 -11.33 26.05 10.02
C ARG A 232 -12.23 26.72 9.00
N ARG A 233 -12.23 28.05 8.91
CA ARG A 233 -13.01 28.80 7.92
C ARG A 233 -12.59 28.51 6.49
N ALA A 234 -11.31 28.23 6.24
CA ALA A 234 -10.81 27.83 4.92
C ALA A 234 -11.28 26.41 4.53
N LEU A 235 -11.20 25.46 5.46
CA LEU A 235 -11.49 24.04 5.21
C LEU A 235 -12.99 23.72 5.24
N MET A 236 -13.71 24.23 6.23
CA MET A 236 -15.08 23.85 6.57
C MET A 236 -16.08 24.86 6.01
N LYS A 237 -17.28 24.41 5.61
CA LYS A 237 -18.35 25.34 5.23
C LYS A 237 -18.90 26.13 6.41
N GLN A 238 -18.99 25.47 7.55
CA GLN A 238 -19.47 26.01 8.81
C GLN A 238 -18.47 25.58 9.88
N GLU A 239 -18.13 26.49 10.79
CA GLU A 239 -17.31 26.15 11.95
C GLU A 239 -18.07 25.15 12.85
N PRO A 240 -17.36 24.34 13.67
CA PRO A 240 -18.00 23.48 14.65
C PRO A 240 -18.94 24.27 15.58
N GLU A 241 -20.09 23.69 15.94
CA GLU A 241 -21.03 24.30 16.88
C GLU A 241 -20.39 24.50 18.27
N HIS A 242 -19.58 23.54 18.69
CA HIS A 242 -18.81 23.60 19.92
C HIS A 242 -17.32 23.37 19.62
N PRO A 243 -16.56 24.40 19.21
CA PRO A 243 -15.14 24.22 18.89
C PRO A 243 -14.36 23.70 20.10
N SER A 244 -13.59 22.63 19.90
CA SER A 244 -12.69 22.11 20.94
C SER A 244 -11.66 23.16 21.33
N THR A 245 -11.34 23.24 22.64
CA THR A 245 -10.18 24.02 23.09
C THR A 245 -8.90 23.40 22.50
N PRO A 246 -7.82 24.19 22.28
CA PRO A 246 -6.54 23.66 21.79
C PRO A 246 -6.02 22.48 22.63
N LEU A 247 -6.13 22.58 23.96
CA LEU A 247 -5.71 21.53 24.88
C LEU A 247 -6.55 20.25 24.70
N THR A 248 -7.87 20.37 24.59
CA THR A 248 -8.76 19.22 24.35
C THR A 248 -8.50 18.57 23.00
N PHE A 249 -8.32 19.37 21.94
CA PHE A 249 -8.04 18.87 20.60
C PHE A 249 -6.70 18.14 20.52
N ILE A 250 -5.62 18.77 20.99
CA ILE A 250 -4.28 18.20 20.98
C ILE A 250 -4.24 16.97 21.90
N GLY A 251 -4.73 17.09 23.13
CA GLY A 251 -4.74 16.02 24.11
C GLY A 251 -5.50 14.78 23.64
N SER A 252 -6.68 14.96 23.04
CA SER A 252 -7.45 13.83 22.49
C SER A 252 -6.82 13.22 21.24
N SER A 253 -6.29 14.05 20.32
CA SER A 253 -5.70 13.57 19.07
C SER A 253 -4.36 12.86 19.30
N VAL A 254 -3.45 13.49 20.06
CA VAL A 254 -2.15 12.91 20.42
C VAL A 254 -2.33 11.74 21.38
N GLY A 255 -3.23 11.86 22.36
CA GLY A 255 -3.52 10.76 23.29
C GLY A 255 -4.06 9.52 22.57
N ALA A 256 -4.94 9.68 21.58
CA ALA A 256 -5.42 8.58 20.75
C ALA A 256 -4.32 7.94 19.90
N ALA A 257 -3.49 8.76 19.25
CA ALA A 257 -2.35 8.26 18.46
C ALA A 257 -1.29 7.56 19.33
N ALA A 258 -1.04 8.09 20.53
CA ALA A 258 -0.15 7.49 21.52
C ALA A 258 -0.68 6.15 22.04
N ALA A 259 -1.99 6.05 22.33
CA ALA A 259 -2.62 4.80 22.71
C ALA A 259 -2.48 3.73 21.62
N ALA A 260 -2.76 4.09 20.36
CA ALA A 260 -2.56 3.19 19.22
C ALA A 260 -1.10 2.76 19.07
N THR A 261 -0.15 3.69 19.25
CA THR A 261 1.28 3.41 19.20
C THR A 261 1.72 2.48 20.33
N ALA A 262 1.22 2.69 21.55
CA ALA A 262 1.50 1.84 22.71
C ALA A 262 1.00 0.40 22.49
N LEU A 263 -0.17 0.23 21.87
CA LEU A 263 -0.70 -1.09 21.48
C LEU A 263 0.19 -1.78 20.43
N ALA A 264 0.73 -1.03 19.47
CA ALA A 264 1.60 -1.56 18.42
C ALA A 264 3.08 -1.72 18.86
N LEU A 265 3.48 -1.07 19.96
CA LEU A 265 4.88 -0.94 20.38
C LEU A 265 5.62 -2.27 20.57
N PRO A 266 5.03 -3.31 21.22
CA PRO A 266 5.71 -4.60 21.37
C PRO A 266 6.07 -5.26 20.04
N TRP A 267 5.27 -5.04 19.00
CA TRP A 267 5.55 -5.56 17.66
C TRP A 267 6.51 -4.65 16.89
N LEU A 268 6.30 -3.32 16.95
CA LEU A 268 7.20 -2.36 16.29
C LEU A 268 8.64 -2.49 16.77
N SER A 269 8.86 -2.82 18.05
CA SER A 269 10.20 -3.07 18.59
C SER A 269 10.85 -4.30 17.94
N LYS A 270 10.09 -5.38 17.76
CA LYS A 270 10.56 -6.61 17.11
C LYS A 270 10.77 -6.44 15.62
N ALA A 271 9.88 -5.72 14.95
CA ALA A 271 10.06 -5.33 13.55
C ALA A 271 11.35 -4.52 13.38
N ARG A 272 11.60 -3.53 14.25
CA ARG A 272 12.85 -2.74 14.22
C ARG A 272 14.10 -3.60 14.45
N GLU A 273 14.07 -4.52 15.42
CA GLU A 273 15.15 -5.46 15.70
C GLU A 273 15.46 -6.34 14.46
N LEU A 274 14.42 -6.89 13.82
CA LEU A 274 14.59 -7.66 12.58
C LEU A 274 15.18 -6.80 11.45
N MET A 275 14.67 -5.58 11.26
CA MET A 275 15.17 -4.69 10.22
C MET A 275 16.65 -4.31 10.43
N SER A 276 17.12 -4.19 11.67
CA SER A 276 18.55 -3.94 11.96
C SER A 276 19.46 -5.12 11.62
N LEU A 277 18.93 -6.34 11.56
CA LEU A 277 19.65 -7.55 11.17
C LEU A 277 19.58 -7.80 9.67
N THR A 278 18.72 -7.09 8.94
CA THR A 278 18.46 -7.29 7.51
C THR A 278 19.40 -6.44 6.66
N VAL A 279 19.94 -7.02 5.58
CA VAL A 279 20.82 -6.29 4.64
C VAL A 279 20.09 -5.11 3.98
N ASP A 280 20.82 -4.01 3.74
CA ASP A 280 20.45 -2.87 2.88
C ASP A 280 19.12 -2.13 3.19
N ARG A 281 18.47 -2.43 4.32
CA ARG A 281 17.19 -1.81 4.72
C ARG A 281 17.23 -1.01 6.02
N GLY A 282 18.34 -1.08 6.77
CA GLY A 282 18.52 -0.37 8.04
C GLY A 282 19.57 0.75 8.00
N ARG A 283 20.15 1.07 6.84
CA ARG A 283 21.24 2.05 6.70
C ARG A 283 20.86 3.16 5.71
N PRO A 284 21.19 4.43 5.99
CA PRO A 284 21.00 5.50 5.02
C PRO A 284 21.83 5.27 3.77
N ASN A 285 21.21 5.34 2.60
CA ASN A 285 21.88 5.28 1.30
C ASN A 285 21.20 6.27 0.34
N PHE A 286 21.86 7.40 0.09
CA PHE A 286 21.26 8.51 -0.68
C PHE A 286 21.04 8.14 -2.15
N GLU A 287 22.01 7.48 -2.79
CA GLU A 287 21.90 7.05 -4.19
C GLU A 287 20.76 6.07 -4.37
N TYR A 288 20.68 5.05 -3.51
CA TYR A 288 19.60 4.07 -3.56
C TYR A 288 18.23 4.68 -3.24
N ALA A 289 18.16 5.62 -2.28
CA ALA A 289 16.92 6.30 -1.93
C ALA A 289 16.37 7.21 -3.04
N THR A 290 17.27 7.77 -3.85
CA THR A 290 16.96 8.72 -4.94
C THR A 290 17.12 8.12 -6.34
N ALA A 291 17.30 6.79 -6.43
CA ALA A 291 17.44 6.07 -7.69
C ALA A 291 16.18 6.18 -8.57
N HIS A 292 15.01 6.17 -7.95
CA HIS A 292 13.75 6.46 -8.63
C HIS A 292 13.51 7.97 -8.63
N VAL A 293 13.73 8.59 -9.78
CA VAL A 293 13.57 10.03 -9.98
C VAL A 293 12.09 10.34 -10.17
N PHE A 294 11.63 11.37 -9.48
CA PHE A 294 10.37 12.07 -9.73
C PHE A 294 10.76 13.55 -9.81
N ASP A 295 10.38 14.29 -10.83
CA ASP A 295 10.78 15.69 -11.00
C ASP A 295 9.63 16.61 -11.44
N HIS A 296 9.95 17.77 -12.00
CA HIS A 296 8.97 18.75 -12.45
C HIS A 296 8.19 18.30 -13.70
N VAL A 297 8.80 17.51 -14.59
CA VAL A 297 8.12 16.87 -15.74
C VAL A 297 7.16 15.82 -15.20
N ASP A 298 7.57 15.03 -14.21
CA ASP A 298 6.69 14.07 -13.55
C ASP A 298 5.52 14.75 -12.84
N THR A 299 5.76 15.87 -12.14
CA THR A 299 4.70 16.66 -11.50
C THR A 299 3.66 17.12 -12.53
N LEU A 300 4.11 17.60 -13.70
CA LEU A 300 3.23 18.04 -14.78
C LEU A 300 2.48 16.85 -15.41
N GLY A 301 3.21 15.78 -15.76
CA GLY A 301 2.66 14.55 -16.32
C GLY A 301 1.62 13.92 -15.39
N SER A 302 1.89 13.86 -14.09
CA SER A 302 0.96 13.38 -13.06
C SER A 302 -0.36 14.16 -12.98
N TRP A 303 -0.43 15.38 -13.55
CA TRP A 303 -1.64 16.22 -13.53
C TRP A 303 -2.42 16.23 -14.83
N ILE A 304 -1.73 16.17 -15.98
CA ILE A 304 -2.34 16.34 -17.31
C ILE A 304 -1.94 15.27 -18.34
N PHE A 305 -0.85 14.54 -18.12
CA PHE A 305 -0.34 13.57 -19.10
C PHE A 305 0.47 12.45 -18.40
N PRO A 306 -0.22 11.48 -17.76
CA PRO A 306 0.41 10.37 -17.05
C PRO A 306 1.50 9.59 -17.82
N PRO A 307 1.44 9.41 -19.16
CA PRO A 307 2.50 8.72 -19.89
C PRO A 307 3.90 9.30 -19.71
N ALA A 308 4.02 10.59 -19.43
CA ALA A 308 5.29 11.28 -19.22
C ALA A 308 5.77 11.26 -17.76
N SER A 309 5.08 10.55 -16.87
CA SER A 309 5.39 10.57 -15.44
C SER A 309 5.60 9.17 -14.86
N GLN A 310 6.56 9.07 -13.95
CA GLN A 310 6.87 7.88 -13.16
C GLN A 310 5.65 7.41 -12.35
N ALA A 311 5.25 6.14 -12.60
CA ALA A 311 3.99 5.59 -12.13
C ALA A 311 3.83 5.58 -10.60
N GLU A 312 4.90 5.30 -9.84
CA GLU A 312 4.80 5.31 -8.37
C GLU A 312 4.53 6.70 -7.78
N GLY A 313 4.77 7.76 -8.54
CA GLY A 313 4.53 9.14 -8.15
C GLY A 313 3.23 9.75 -8.63
N TRP A 314 2.39 9.04 -9.40
CA TRP A 314 1.16 9.60 -9.95
C TRP A 314 0.19 10.16 -8.92
N TYR A 315 -0.67 11.07 -9.37
CA TYR A 315 -1.85 11.55 -8.64
C TYR A 315 -2.91 12.09 -9.60
N TYR A 316 -3.06 11.42 -10.75
CA TYR A 316 -3.96 11.81 -11.83
C TYR A 316 -5.42 11.38 -11.61
N PHE A 317 -6.38 12.30 -11.78
CA PHE A 317 -7.82 12.11 -11.51
C PHE A 317 -8.69 12.13 -12.79
N GLY A 318 -8.07 12.18 -13.98
CA GLY A 318 -8.75 12.35 -15.26
C GLY A 318 -8.96 13.84 -15.62
N MET A 319 -9.00 14.14 -16.92
CA MET A 319 -9.04 15.52 -17.40
C MET A 319 -10.30 16.26 -17.01
N ALA A 320 -11.45 15.58 -16.89
CA ALA A 320 -12.68 16.24 -16.42
C ALA A 320 -12.52 16.80 -15.00
N ALA A 321 -11.85 16.05 -14.11
CA ALA A 321 -11.54 16.52 -12.76
C ALA A 321 -10.46 17.61 -12.78
N THR A 322 -9.37 17.43 -13.56
CA THR A 322 -8.28 18.42 -13.69
C THR A 322 -8.79 19.77 -14.22
N LEU A 323 -9.59 19.76 -15.29
CA LEU A 323 -10.21 20.96 -15.85
C LEU A 323 -11.17 21.62 -14.84
N SER A 324 -11.96 20.81 -14.12
CA SER A 324 -12.88 21.32 -13.10
C SER A 324 -12.14 22.05 -11.99
N VAL A 325 -11.07 21.48 -11.46
CA VAL A 325 -10.26 22.09 -10.39
C VAL A 325 -9.51 23.32 -10.89
N GLY A 326 -8.82 23.21 -12.03
CA GLY A 326 -8.04 24.30 -12.60
C GLY A 326 -8.89 25.52 -12.99
N ALA A 327 -10.02 25.28 -13.66
CA ALA A 327 -10.91 26.37 -14.05
C ALA A 327 -11.55 27.05 -12.84
N TRP A 328 -11.88 26.28 -11.79
CA TRP A 328 -12.40 26.83 -10.54
C TRP A 328 -11.33 27.70 -9.87
N ALA A 329 -10.08 27.24 -9.81
CA ALA A 329 -8.98 28.03 -9.28
C ALA A 329 -8.81 29.38 -10.00
N ILE A 330 -8.86 29.40 -11.34
CA ILE A 330 -8.82 30.66 -12.13
C ILE A 330 -10.01 31.57 -11.79
N CYS A 331 -11.22 31.01 -11.65
CA CYS A 331 -12.42 31.74 -11.24
C CYS A 331 -12.31 32.34 -9.82
N GLN A 332 -11.58 31.71 -8.91
CA GLN A 332 -11.36 32.27 -7.59
C GLN A 332 -10.23 33.33 -7.55
N LEU A 333 -9.28 33.30 -8.50
CA LEU A 333 -8.11 34.19 -8.52
C LEU A 333 -8.27 35.49 -9.33
N GLY A 334 -8.82 35.45 -10.56
CA GLY A 334 -8.86 36.61 -11.49
C GLY A 334 -10.13 37.49 -11.56
N GLY A 335 -10.77 37.89 -10.44
CA GLY A 335 -12.01 38.70 -10.43
C GLY A 335 -11.79 40.16 -10.03
N PRO A 336 -12.53 41.16 -10.57
CA PRO A 336 -12.31 42.56 -10.24
C PRO A 336 -12.83 42.85 -8.81
N GLY A 337 -11.89 43.08 -7.90
CA GLY A 337 -12.13 43.59 -6.55
C GLY A 337 -11.31 42.88 -5.46
N PRO A 338 -10.66 43.61 -4.54
CA PRO A 338 -10.12 43.03 -3.33
C PRO A 338 -11.27 42.61 -2.41
N ARG A 339 -11.31 41.32 -2.07
CA ARG A 339 -11.79 40.88 -0.76
C ARG A 339 -10.77 39.88 -0.21
N PRO A 340 -9.56 40.30 0.18
CA PRO A 340 -8.71 39.47 1.04
C PRO A 340 -9.60 38.81 2.11
N GLY A 341 -9.64 37.46 2.13
CA GLY A 341 -10.49 36.70 3.06
C GLY A 341 -11.64 35.83 2.49
N SER A 342 -11.77 35.60 1.17
CA SER A 342 -12.73 34.58 0.70
C SER A 342 -12.24 33.16 1.04
N ARG A 343 -13.10 32.34 1.65
CA ARG A 343 -12.80 30.96 2.06
C ARG A 343 -12.05 30.16 0.99
N ASP A 344 -12.56 30.20 -0.23
CA ASP A 344 -12.03 29.38 -1.32
C ASP A 344 -10.62 29.81 -1.76
N ARG A 345 -10.27 31.10 -1.66
CA ARG A 345 -8.89 31.57 -1.88
C ARG A 345 -7.95 31.12 -0.77
N ALA A 346 -8.41 31.18 0.48
CA ALA A 346 -7.64 30.67 1.61
C ALA A 346 -7.40 29.16 1.48
N LEU A 347 -8.41 28.40 1.04
CA LEU A 347 -8.28 26.97 0.76
C LEU A 347 -7.29 26.70 -0.38
N LEU A 348 -7.38 27.43 -1.49
CA LEU A 348 -6.44 27.31 -2.61
C LEU A 348 -5.01 27.61 -2.19
N ALA A 349 -4.79 28.64 -1.37
CA ALA A 349 -3.47 28.94 -0.84
C ALA A 349 -2.96 27.83 0.10
N LEU A 350 -3.79 27.35 1.01
CA LEU A 350 -3.44 26.29 1.97
C LEU A 350 -3.13 24.97 1.26
N VAL A 351 -4.04 24.48 0.42
CA VAL A 351 -3.91 23.19 -0.26
C VAL A 351 -2.94 23.27 -1.44
N GLY A 352 -2.93 24.37 -2.18
CA GLY A 352 -1.98 24.59 -3.27
C GLY A 352 -0.54 24.69 -2.76
N GLY A 353 -0.32 25.42 -1.66
CA GLY A 353 0.98 25.46 -0.98
C GLY A 353 1.40 24.07 -0.47
N TRP A 354 0.45 23.30 0.04
CA TRP A 354 0.70 21.91 0.45
C TRP A 354 1.11 21.00 -0.70
N ILE A 355 0.36 21.02 -1.81
CA ILE A 355 0.69 20.26 -3.03
C ILE A 355 2.07 20.66 -3.53
N ALA A 356 2.37 21.95 -3.62
CA ALA A 356 3.68 22.45 -4.06
C ALA A 356 4.81 21.96 -3.14
N LEU A 357 4.62 22.01 -1.82
CA LEU A 357 5.62 21.56 -0.84
C LEU A 357 5.90 20.05 -0.95
N VAL A 358 4.85 19.23 -1.03
CA VAL A 358 4.97 17.77 -1.15
C VAL A 358 5.59 17.38 -2.49
N SER A 359 5.15 17.98 -3.60
CA SER A 359 5.76 17.74 -4.91
C SER A 359 7.22 18.18 -4.92
N TRP A 360 7.54 19.36 -4.39
CA TRP A 360 8.92 19.85 -4.30
C TRP A 360 9.79 18.93 -3.44
N PHE A 361 9.29 18.42 -2.31
CA PHE A 361 10.02 17.42 -1.52
C PHE A 361 10.17 16.09 -2.29
N GLY A 362 9.12 15.66 -2.98
CA GLY A 362 9.08 14.45 -3.80
C GLY A 362 10.11 14.46 -4.94
N TRP A 363 10.62 15.64 -5.33
CA TRP A 363 11.71 15.76 -6.31
C TRP A 363 13.04 15.14 -5.88
N GLY A 364 13.13 14.66 -4.63
CA GLY A 364 14.25 13.87 -4.14
C GLY A 364 15.56 14.63 -4.29
N LYS A 365 16.52 14.05 -5.01
CA LYS A 365 17.84 14.68 -5.23
C LYS A 365 17.76 16.06 -5.88
N HIS A 366 16.69 16.44 -6.56
CA HIS A 366 16.52 17.76 -7.19
C HIS A 366 15.90 18.82 -6.26
N SER A 367 15.61 18.46 -5.01
CA SER A 367 14.99 19.36 -4.03
C SER A 367 15.97 19.77 -2.93
N LEU A 368 16.12 21.07 -2.71
CA LEU A 368 16.92 21.59 -1.60
C LEU A 368 16.31 21.20 -0.25
N LEU A 369 14.98 21.27 -0.13
CA LEU A 369 14.27 20.87 1.07
C LEU A 369 14.51 19.40 1.39
N PHE A 370 14.45 18.53 0.38
CA PHE A 370 14.75 17.11 0.55
C PHE A 370 16.16 16.87 1.08
N ARG A 371 17.18 17.49 0.45
CA ARG A 371 18.58 17.32 0.86
C ARG A 371 18.81 17.77 2.31
N LEU A 372 18.23 18.91 2.69
CA LEU A 372 18.33 19.42 4.06
C LEU A 372 17.69 18.47 5.08
N VAL A 373 16.51 17.95 4.77
CA VAL A 373 15.82 16.98 5.63
C VAL A 373 16.57 15.64 5.68
N TRP A 374 17.14 15.19 4.56
CA TRP A 374 17.91 13.95 4.50
C TRP A 374 19.10 13.95 5.48
N GLU A 375 19.79 15.08 5.61
CA GLU A 375 20.92 15.25 6.53
C GLU A 375 20.50 15.29 8.01
N HIS A 376 19.30 15.81 8.31
CA HIS A 376 18.90 16.14 9.68
C HIS A 376 17.78 15.24 10.25
N ALA A 377 17.18 14.36 9.44
CA ALA A 377 16.08 13.48 9.86
C ALA A 377 16.43 11.98 9.69
N PRO A 378 17.01 11.35 10.72
CA PRO A 378 17.51 9.96 10.66
C PRO A 378 16.47 8.87 10.36
N VAL A 379 15.18 9.17 10.53
CA VAL A 379 14.09 8.24 10.18
C VAL A 379 13.75 8.34 8.69
N LEU A 380 13.80 9.56 8.15
CA LEU A 380 13.47 9.82 6.76
C LEU A 380 14.59 9.34 5.85
N ASN A 381 15.86 9.47 6.25
CA ASN A 381 16.99 9.03 5.43
C ASN A 381 17.16 7.51 5.28
N GLN A 382 16.24 6.72 5.84
CA GLN A 382 16.17 5.26 5.64
C GLN A 382 15.07 4.88 4.62
N MET A 383 14.34 5.86 4.09
CA MET A 383 13.28 5.66 3.10
C MET A 383 13.77 5.92 1.67
N ARG A 384 13.06 5.33 0.70
CA ARG A 384 13.33 5.43 -0.74
C ARG A 384 12.06 5.68 -1.56
N VAL A 385 12.26 6.04 -2.83
CA VAL A 385 11.18 6.24 -3.83
C VAL A 385 10.17 7.29 -3.37
N TRP A 386 10.65 8.52 -3.21
CA TRP A 386 9.92 9.62 -2.59
C TRP A 386 8.71 10.13 -3.38
N GLY A 387 8.63 9.86 -4.68
CA GLY A 387 7.40 10.10 -5.47
C GLY A 387 6.17 9.41 -4.86
N ARG A 388 6.34 8.27 -4.16
CA ARG A 388 5.24 7.56 -3.47
C ARG A 388 4.52 8.40 -2.41
N MET A 389 5.18 9.45 -1.90
CA MET A 389 4.60 10.37 -0.92
C MET A 389 3.35 11.07 -1.45
N ASN A 390 3.21 11.19 -2.78
CA ASN A 390 2.06 11.83 -3.40
C ASN A 390 0.71 11.15 -3.09
N VAL A 391 0.70 9.95 -2.50
CA VAL A 391 -0.52 9.34 -1.94
C VAL A 391 -1.27 10.28 -0.98
N ILE A 392 -0.55 11.13 -0.24
CA ILE A 392 -1.15 12.06 0.71
C ILE A 392 -1.76 13.30 0.05
N LEU A 393 -1.51 13.50 -1.24
CA LEU A 393 -2.16 14.53 -2.04
C LEU A 393 -3.56 14.10 -2.49
N VAL A 394 -3.83 12.79 -2.58
CA VAL A 394 -5.12 12.28 -3.10
C VAL A 394 -6.32 12.83 -2.31
N PRO A 395 -6.38 12.79 -0.96
CA PRO A 395 -7.47 13.42 -0.23
C PRO A 395 -7.53 14.95 -0.42
N ALA A 396 -6.38 15.61 -0.49
CA ALA A 396 -6.31 17.06 -0.67
C ALA A 396 -6.88 17.50 -2.04
N ILE A 397 -6.57 16.76 -3.10
CA ILE A 397 -7.11 16.97 -4.45
C ILE A 397 -8.62 16.67 -4.48
N ALA A 398 -9.06 15.61 -3.79
CA ALA A 398 -10.48 15.29 -3.66
C ALA A 398 -11.27 16.44 -3.01
N LEU A 399 -10.67 17.14 -2.03
CA LEU A 399 -11.26 18.34 -1.42
C LEU A 399 -11.36 19.51 -2.43
N LEU A 400 -10.32 19.76 -3.22
CA LEU A 400 -10.38 20.78 -4.28
C LEU A 400 -11.45 20.44 -5.33
N LEU A 401 -11.54 19.18 -5.73
CA LEU A 401 -12.56 18.70 -6.66
C LEU A 401 -13.97 18.88 -6.07
N ALA A 402 -14.18 18.56 -4.80
CA ALA A 402 -15.47 18.77 -4.14
C ALA A 402 -15.90 20.24 -4.17
N ARG A 403 -14.95 21.18 -3.93
CA ARG A 403 -15.22 22.63 -3.98
C ARG A 403 -15.49 23.13 -5.38
N ALA A 404 -14.74 22.64 -6.37
CA ALA A 404 -14.99 22.93 -7.77
C ALA A 404 -16.39 22.47 -8.19
N LEU A 405 -16.77 21.23 -7.86
CA LEU A 405 -18.10 20.68 -8.16
C LEU A 405 -19.23 21.44 -7.46
N GLU A 406 -19.04 21.92 -6.23
CA GLU A 406 -19.99 22.81 -5.55
C GLU A 406 -20.22 24.09 -6.32
N HIS A 407 -19.13 24.73 -6.77
CA HIS A 407 -19.18 25.94 -7.57
C HIS A 407 -19.89 25.71 -8.91
N TRP A 408 -19.53 24.64 -9.64
CA TRP A 408 -20.12 24.32 -10.92
C TRP A 408 -21.61 23.95 -10.82
N CYS A 409 -22.00 23.19 -9.80
CA CYS A 409 -23.41 22.86 -9.55
C CYS A 409 -24.22 24.11 -9.22
N ALA A 410 -23.69 25.02 -8.39
CA ALA A 410 -24.36 26.27 -8.06
C ALA A 410 -24.53 27.17 -9.30
N LEU A 411 -23.49 27.28 -10.13
CA LEU A 411 -23.52 28.07 -11.36
C LEU A 411 -24.45 27.45 -12.43
N ALA A 412 -24.52 26.12 -12.50
CA ALA A 412 -25.43 25.41 -13.40
C ALA A 412 -26.89 25.54 -12.97
N ALA A 413 -27.17 25.54 -11.66
CA ALA A 413 -28.51 25.71 -11.09
C ALA A 413 -29.02 27.16 -11.11
N SER A 414 -28.13 28.14 -11.32
CA SER A 414 -28.48 29.54 -11.22
C SER A 414 -29.50 29.97 -12.28
N ALA A 415 -30.35 30.96 -12.01
CA ALA A 415 -31.26 31.51 -13.01
C ALA A 415 -30.48 32.15 -14.17
N ASP A 416 -31.03 32.19 -15.39
CA ASP A 416 -30.37 32.82 -16.54
C ASP A 416 -30.07 34.32 -16.34
N SER A 417 -30.79 34.96 -15.41
CA SER A 417 -30.56 36.34 -14.98
C SER A 417 -29.35 36.55 -14.05
N THR A 418 -28.72 35.48 -13.54
CA THR A 418 -27.49 35.59 -12.75
C THR A 418 -26.30 36.03 -13.60
N ALA A 419 -25.38 36.79 -12.99
CA ALA A 419 -24.33 37.58 -13.63
C ALA A 419 -23.71 36.89 -14.87
N PRO A 420 -24.07 37.32 -16.10
CA PRO A 420 -23.51 36.77 -17.35
C PRO A 420 -21.97 36.80 -17.40
N ARG A 421 -21.37 37.68 -16.59
CA ARG A 421 -19.92 37.78 -16.37
C ARG A 421 -19.32 36.56 -15.70
N GLU A 422 -19.96 35.98 -14.68
CA GLU A 422 -19.44 34.79 -13.98
C GLU A 422 -19.46 33.56 -14.87
N LEU A 423 -20.56 33.36 -15.61
CA LEU A 423 -20.68 32.25 -16.55
C LEU A 423 -19.70 32.38 -17.72
N ARG A 424 -19.50 33.60 -18.23
CA ARG A 424 -18.47 33.88 -19.25
C ARG A 424 -17.07 33.59 -18.73
N ARG A 425 -16.79 33.99 -17.49
CA ARG A 425 -15.50 33.75 -16.84
C ARG A 425 -15.24 32.27 -16.60
N ALA A 426 -16.26 31.52 -16.15
CA ALA A 426 -16.20 30.08 -16.01
C ALA A 426 -15.87 29.37 -17.33
N ARG A 427 -16.59 29.71 -18.41
CA ARG A 427 -16.32 29.15 -19.75
C ARG A 427 -14.91 29.52 -20.24
N GLY A 428 -14.50 30.77 -20.06
CA GLY A 428 -13.15 31.23 -20.41
C GLY A 428 -12.07 30.50 -19.62
N ALA A 429 -12.28 30.25 -18.33
CA ALA A 429 -11.37 29.49 -17.49
C ALA A 429 -11.25 28.02 -17.93
N VAL A 430 -12.37 27.35 -18.24
CA VAL A 430 -12.35 25.97 -18.78
C VAL A 430 -11.57 25.92 -20.09
N ALA A 431 -11.84 26.84 -21.01
CA ALA A 431 -11.15 26.91 -22.29
C ALA A 431 -9.64 27.19 -22.12
N ALA A 432 -9.26 28.09 -21.20
CA ALA A 432 -7.86 28.42 -20.94
C ALA A 432 -7.08 27.22 -20.37
N VAL A 433 -7.61 26.53 -19.36
CA VAL A 433 -6.95 25.35 -18.78
C VAL A 433 -6.85 24.24 -19.82
N ALA A 434 -7.90 24.02 -20.61
CA ALA A 434 -7.89 23.02 -21.68
C ALA A 434 -6.84 23.34 -22.75
N ALA A 435 -6.72 24.61 -23.18
CA ALA A 435 -5.71 25.03 -24.15
C ALA A 435 -4.29 24.81 -23.61
N VAL A 436 -4.00 25.19 -22.36
CA VAL A 436 -2.70 24.96 -21.73
C VAL A 436 -2.39 23.47 -21.62
N ALA A 437 -3.35 22.66 -21.18
CA ALA A 437 -3.19 21.21 -21.09
C ALA A 437 -2.93 20.58 -22.46
N LEU A 438 -3.65 21.00 -23.51
CA LEU A 438 -3.46 20.50 -24.87
C LEU A 438 -2.08 20.86 -25.43
N ILE A 439 -1.63 22.10 -25.24
CA ILE A 439 -0.29 22.53 -25.69
C ILE A 439 0.78 21.67 -25.02
N ALA A 440 0.68 21.46 -23.71
CA ALA A 440 1.62 20.62 -22.97
C ALA A 440 1.55 19.15 -23.38
N GLN A 441 0.35 18.58 -23.54
CA GLN A 441 0.15 17.20 -24.00
C GLN A 441 0.75 16.99 -25.40
N VAL A 442 0.50 17.91 -26.35
CA VAL A 442 1.07 17.84 -27.70
C VAL A 442 2.58 17.98 -27.66
N ALA A 443 3.13 18.90 -26.86
CA ALA A 443 4.58 19.06 -26.72
C ALA A 443 5.25 17.78 -26.16
N LEU A 444 4.66 17.15 -25.13
CA LEU A 444 5.15 15.90 -24.56
C LEU A 444 5.03 14.73 -25.56
N LEU A 445 3.93 14.65 -26.29
CA LEU A 445 3.71 13.64 -27.33
C LEU A 445 4.71 13.76 -28.48
N VAL A 446 4.87 14.96 -29.04
CA VAL A 446 5.81 15.23 -30.15
C VAL A 446 7.26 15.07 -29.69
N GLY A 447 7.56 15.45 -28.45
CA GLY A 447 8.87 15.24 -27.84
C GLY A 447 9.20 13.79 -27.49
N GLY A 448 8.24 12.85 -27.64
CA GLY A 448 8.43 11.44 -27.31
C GLY A 448 8.69 11.19 -25.82
N VAL A 449 8.28 12.11 -24.93
CA VAL A 449 8.55 12.00 -23.49
C VAL A 449 7.64 10.95 -22.87
N ARG A 450 8.24 9.83 -22.45
CA ARG A 450 7.53 8.70 -21.84
C ARG A 450 8.35 8.11 -20.73
N ASP A 451 7.68 7.72 -19.66
CA ASP A 451 8.30 6.94 -18.60
C ASP A 451 8.43 5.46 -19.04
N PRO A 452 9.57 4.79 -18.80
CA PRO A 452 9.74 3.38 -19.18
C PRO A 452 8.69 2.42 -18.58
N TYR A 453 8.14 2.71 -17.39
CA TYR A 453 7.10 1.86 -16.80
C TYR A 453 5.79 1.97 -17.56
N TRP A 454 5.51 3.12 -18.18
CA TRP A 454 4.35 3.28 -19.05
C TRP A 454 4.39 2.25 -20.18
N GLU A 455 5.53 2.14 -20.87
CA GLU A 455 5.72 1.21 -21.98
C GLU A 455 5.70 -0.26 -21.54
N GLN A 456 6.22 -0.56 -20.34
CA GLN A 456 6.35 -1.92 -19.85
C GLN A 456 5.06 -2.49 -19.23
N TYR A 457 4.30 -1.68 -18.49
CA TYR A 457 3.28 -2.20 -17.57
C TYR A 457 1.87 -1.63 -17.74
N ILE A 458 1.72 -0.48 -18.42
CA ILE A 458 0.40 0.14 -18.68
C ILE A 458 -0.12 -0.23 -20.06
N VAL A 459 0.78 -0.62 -20.98
CA VAL A 459 0.40 -1.12 -22.29
C VAL A 459 -0.23 -2.50 -22.12
N PHE A 460 -1.57 -2.52 -22.15
CA PHE A 460 -2.48 -3.66 -22.30
C PHE A 460 -2.25 -4.43 -23.63
N ALA A 461 -1.01 -4.52 -24.09
CA ALA A 461 -0.68 -4.86 -25.46
C ALA A 461 0.63 -5.67 -25.53
N ARG A 462 0.64 -6.86 -24.91
CA ARG A 462 1.21 -8.03 -25.62
C ARG A 462 0.18 -8.69 -26.53
N VAL A 463 -1.11 -8.52 -26.24
CA VAL A 463 -2.24 -9.05 -27.04
C VAL A 463 -2.73 -8.05 -28.10
N PHE A 464 -2.63 -6.73 -27.84
CA PHE A 464 -3.11 -5.66 -28.73
C PHE A 464 -2.00 -4.80 -29.39
N ARG A 465 -0.72 -5.16 -29.20
CA ARG A 465 0.45 -4.35 -29.60
C ARG A 465 0.47 -3.98 -31.07
N GLU A 466 -0.11 -4.84 -31.90
CA GLU A 466 0.06 -4.80 -33.35
C GLU A 466 -1.12 -4.14 -34.08
N LYS A 467 -2.21 -3.73 -33.39
CA LYS A 467 -3.47 -3.37 -34.07
C LYS A 467 -4.23 -2.14 -33.57
N LEU A 468 -3.78 -1.41 -32.55
CA LEU A 468 -4.45 -0.21 -32.04
C LEU A 468 -3.52 1.01 -31.97
N LEU A 469 -4.11 2.21 -32.15
CA LEU A 469 -3.46 3.52 -31.97
C LEU A 469 -2.79 3.60 -30.58
N PRO A 470 -1.60 4.20 -30.42
CA PRO A 470 -0.95 4.29 -29.10
C PRO A 470 -1.86 5.02 -28.10
N TYR A 471 -2.10 4.42 -26.93
CA TYR A 471 -3.09 4.91 -25.96
C TYR A 471 -2.83 6.35 -25.50
N GLU A 472 -1.55 6.73 -25.42
CA GLU A 472 -1.12 8.08 -25.07
C GLU A 472 -1.65 9.16 -26.03
N VAL A 473 -1.94 8.81 -27.29
CA VAL A 473 -2.52 9.73 -28.29
C VAL A 473 -3.98 10.08 -27.95
N LEU A 474 -4.63 9.31 -27.07
CA LEU A 474 -6.02 9.57 -26.65
C LEU A 474 -6.14 10.72 -25.64
N TYR A 475 -5.08 11.10 -24.93
CA TYR A 475 -5.15 12.15 -23.90
C TYR A 475 -5.60 13.52 -24.41
N PRO A 476 -5.10 14.03 -25.56
CA PRO A 476 -5.66 15.24 -26.18
C PRO A 476 -7.16 15.13 -26.45
N PHE A 477 -7.65 13.96 -26.88
CA PHE A 477 -9.07 13.75 -27.14
C PHE A 477 -9.89 13.70 -25.85
N PHE A 478 -9.36 13.11 -24.76
CA PHE A 478 -9.99 13.19 -23.44
C PHE A 478 -10.08 14.64 -22.94
N THR A 479 -9.03 15.45 -23.13
CA THR A 479 -9.05 16.88 -22.80
C THR A 479 -10.12 17.63 -23.61
N LEU A 480 -10.17 17.42 -24.93
CA LEU A 480 -11.16 18.05 -25.81
C LEU A 480 -12.58 17.64 -25.45
N GLY A 481 -12.83 16.34 -25.25
CA GLY A 481 -14.15 15.82 -24.87
C GLY A 481 -14.62 16.34 -23.53
N ALA A 482 -13.72 16.40 -22.53
CA ALA A 482 -14.03 16.96 -21.22
C ALA A 482 -14.30 18.46 -21.29
N ALA A 483 -13.48 19.23 -22.00
CA ALA A 483 -13.69 20.67 -22.18
C ALA A 483 -15.00 20.95 -22.91
N ALA A 484 -15.27 20.27 -24.03
CA ALA A 484 -16.51 20.43 -24.79
C ALA A 484 -17.75 20.12 -23.94
N THR A 485 -17.72 19.04 -23.16
CA THR A 485 -18.84 18.65 -22.29
C THR A 485 -19.07 19.68 -21.19
N LEU A 486 -18.02 20.13 -20.51
CA LEU A 486 -18.14 21.15 -19.46
C LEU A 486 -18.63 22.49 -20.02
N LEU A 487 -18.11 22.92 -21.18
CA LEU A 487 -18.56 24.14 -21.87
C LEU A 487 -20.01 24.04 -22.33
N TRP A 488 -20.44 22.88 -22.82
CA TRP A 488 -21.82 22.63 -23.20
C TRP A 488 -22.77 22.70 -21.99
N LEU A 489 -22.42 22.05 -20.88
CA LEU A 489 -23.20 22.11 -19.63
C LEU A 489 -23.28 23.54 -19.07
N LEU A 490 -22.16 24.27 -19.05
CA LEU A 490 -22.12 25.68 -18.65
C LEU A 490 -22.83 26.59 -19.68
N SER A 491 -23.17 26.08 -20.86
CA SER A 491 -24.01 26.78 -21.84
C SER A 491 -25.50 26.65 -21.56
N LYS A 492 -25.90 25.91 -20.51
CA LYS A 492 -27.29 25.70 -20.09
C LYS A 492 -28.16 25.23 -21.27
N PRO A 493 -27.86 24.05 -21.81
CA PRO A 493 -28.50 23.57 -23.03
C PRO A 493 -29.99 23.39 -22.79
N ARG A 494 -30.82 23.83 -23.73
CA ARG A 494 -32.29 23.76 -23.64
C ARG A 494 -32.83 22.33 -23.47
N THR A 495 -32.01 21.33 -23.78
CA THR A 495 -32.32 19.90 -23.63
C THR A 495 -32.36 19.45 -22.16
N LEU A 496 -31.74 20.19 -21.23
CA LEU A 496 -31.71 19.87 -19.81
C LEU A 496 -32.47 20.92 -19.01
N SER A 497 -33.31 20.49 -18.06
CA SER A 497 -33.96 21.43 -17.15
C SER A 497 -32.95 21.98 -16.13
N PRO A 498 -33.14 23.23 -15.64
CA PRO A 498 -32.29 23.82 -14.59
C PRO A 498 -32.12 22.94 -13.35
N ALA A 499 -33.17 22.20 -12.97
CA ALA A 499 -33.12 21.27 -11.84
C ALA A 499 -32.24 20.03 -12.07
N ARG A 500 -32.04 19.60 -13.34
CA ARG A 500 -31.22 18.42 -13.70
C ARG A 500 -29.77 18.75 -14.01
N LEU A 501 -29.47 20.02 -14.31
CA LEU A 501 -28.15 20.52 -14.68
C LEU A 501 -27.06 20.19 -13.65
N PRO A 502 -27.26 20.38 -12.32
CA PRO A 502 -26.26 19.98 -11.32
C PRO A 502 -25.93 18.49 -11.34
N ALA A 503 -26.96 17.63 -11.45
CA ALA A 503 -26.76 16.20 -11.55
C ALA A 503 -26.03 15.81 -12.84
N ALA A 504 -26.29 16.51 -13.95
CA ALA A 504 -25.58 16.31 -15.22
C ALA A 504 -24.09 16.70 -15.12
N VAL A 505 -23.74 17.78 -14.40
CA VAL A 505 -22.34 18.15 -14.12
C VAL A 505 -21.63 17.04 -13.33
N LEU A 506 -22.26 16.54 -12.27
CA LEU A 506 -21.71 15.47 -11.46
C LEU A 506 -21.52 14.17 -12.26
N ALA A 507 -22.53 13.79 -13.04
CA ALA A 507 -22.48 12.61 -13.90
C ALA A 507 -21.41 12.74 -14.99
N ALA A 508 -21.25 13.93 -15.59
CA ALA A 508 -20.25 14.17 -16.61
C ALA A 508 -18.83 14.05 -16.05
N VAL A 509 -18.54 14.68 -14.89
CA VAL A 509 -17.20 14.59 -14.29
C VAL A 509 -16.89 13.17 -13.84
N ALA A 510 -17.84 12.49 -13.18
CA ALA A 510 -17.65 11.09 -12.77
C ALA A 510 -17.46 10.16 -13.99
N GLY A 511 -18.33 10.28 -15.00
CA GLY A 511 -18.35 9.40 -16.17
C GLY A 511 -17.14 9.60 -17.07
N LEU A 512 -16.75 10.85 -17.36
CA LEU A 512 -15.58 11.13 -18.20
C LEU A 512 -14.28 10.72 -17.51
N SER A 513 -14.12 11.02 -16.21
CA SER A 513 -12.98 10.52 -15.44
C SER A 513 -12.95 8.99 -15.42
N ALA A 514 -14.11 8.32 -15.28
CA ALA A 514 -14.16 6.87 -15.29
C ALA A 514 -13.75 6.28 -16.66
N VAL A 515 -14.30 6.80 -17.76
CA VAL A 515 -13.98 6.35 -19.13
C VAL A 515 -12.49 6.48 -19.43
N GLU A 516 -11.86 7.56 -18.98
CA GLU A 516 -10.44 7.80 -19.18
C GLU A 516 -9.55 6.89 -18.33
N LEU A 517 -9.94 6.66 -17.07
CA LEU A 517 -9.12 5.91 -16.11
C LEU A 517 -9.33 4.40 -16.17
N VAL A 518 -10.47 3.92 -16.68
CA VAL A 518 -10.85 2.50 -16.61
C VAL A 518 -9.84 1.60 -17.32
N LEU A 519 -9.34 2.02 -18.48
CA LEU A 519 -8.41 1.24 -19.29
C LEU A 519 -7.05 1.07 -18.61
N PRO A 520 -6.32 2.14 -18.22
CA PRO A 520 -5.05 1.98 -17.50
C PRO A 520 -5.26 1.27 -16.17
N ALA A 521 -6.35 1.56 -15.43
CA ALA A 521 -6.61 0.92 -14.14
C ALA A 521 -6.85 -0.59 -14.25
N ASN A 522 -7.59 -1.06 -15.26
CA ASN A 522 -7.92 -2.48 -15.45
C ASN A 522 -6.90 -3.24 -16.31
N GLY A 523 -5.92 -2.56 -16.89
CA GLY A 523 -4.87 -3.18 -17.70
C GLY A 523 -3.51 -3.26 -17.00
N GLN A 524 -3.19 -2.28 -16.15
CA GLN A 524 -1.88 -2.20 -15.54
C GLN A 524 -1.55 -3.41 -14.66
N TRP A 525 -0.32 -3.92 -14.77
CA TRP A 525 0.17 -5.06 -13.97
C TRP A 525 -0.61 -6.37 -14.14
N THR A 526 -1.53 -6.47 -15.10
CA THR A 526 -2.31 -7.70 -15.30
C THR A 526 -1.40 -8.83 -15.80
N SER A 527 -1.38 -9.96 -15.10
CA SER A 527 -0.55 -11.13 -15.43
C SER A 527 -1.33 -12.27 -16.10
N GLY A 528 -2.66 -12.21 -16.10
CA GLY A 528 -3.53 -13.22 -16.70
C GLY A 528 -4.90 -13.29 -16.01
N ARG A 529 -5.57 -14.43 -16.14
CA ARG A 529 -6.81 -14.75 -15.40
C ARG A 529 -6.51 -15.73 -14.28
N SER A 530 -7.23 -15.57 -13.17
CA SER A 530 -7.18 -16.51 -12.05
C SER A 530 -7.65 -17.89 -12.47
N ARG A 531 -6.88 -18.91 -12.10
CA ARG A 531 -7.21 -20.32 -12.29
C ARG A 531 -7.16 -21.12 -10.99
N GLU A 532 -6.89 -20.45 -9.87
CA GLU A 532 -6.78 -21.12 -8.57
C GLU A 532 -8.15 -21.55 -8.05
N LYS A 533 -8.26 -22.80 -7.64
CA LYS A 533 -9.44 -23.30 -6.93
C LYS A 533 -9.25 -23.08 -5.44
N ARG A 534 -10.22 -22.56 -4.70
CA ARG A 534 -10.14 -22.48 -3.23
C ARG A 534 -9.91 -23.88 -2.66
N ALA A 535 -8.94 -24.01 -1.77
CA ALA A 535 -8.74 -25.20 -0.97
C ALA A 535 -8.09 -24.82 0.37
N PRO A 536 -8.46 -25.48 1.47
CA PRO A 536 -7.77 -25.30 2.74
C PRO A 536 -6.35 -25.83 2.63
N LEU A 537 -5.46 -25.29 3.46
CA LEU A 537 -4.05 -25.67 3.50
C LEU A 537 -3.73 -26.19 4.90
N ASP A 538 -3.33 -27.46 5.01
CA ASP A 538 -2.79 -28.03 6.26
C ASP A 538 -1.32 -27.63 6.39
N THR A 539 -1.11 -26.36 6.71
CA THR A 539 0.23 -25.77 6.85
C THR A 539 1.06 -26.46 7.94
N PRO A 540 0.52 -26.86 9.12
CA PRO A 540 1.27 -27.66 10.08
C PRO A 540 1.80 -28.98 9.50
N ALA A 541 1.02 -29.71 8.71
CA ALA A 541 1.51 -30.93 8.04
C ALA A 541 2.57 -30.61 6.98
N LEU A 542 2.38 -29.53 6.21
CA LEU A 542 3.36 -29.09 5.21
C LEU A 542 4.70 -28.71 5.83
N LEU A 543 4.70 -28.02 6.98
CA LEU A 543 5.93 -27.69 7.72
C LEU A 543 6.70 -28.95 8.12
N ARG A 544 6.02 -29.98 8.64
CA ARG A 544 6.64 -31.26 8.98
C ARG A 544 7.22 -31.96 7.75
N ALA A 545 6.47 -32.02 6.66
CA ALA A 545 6.96 -32.57 5.39
C ALA A 545 8.17 -31.76 4.85
N GLY A 546 8.20 -30.46 5.13
CA GLY A 546 9.25 -29.56 4.69
C GLY A 546 10.64 -29.78 5.26
N LEU A 547 10.72 -30.38 6.46
CA LEU A 547 11.99 -30.79 7.02
C LEU A 547 12.68 -31.86 6.17
N GLN A 548 11.90 -32.67 5.45
CA GLN A 548 12.38 -33.79 4.63
C GLN A 548 12.43 -33.46 3.13
N ALA A 549 11.91 -32.32 2.72
CA ALA A 549 11.88 -31.90 1.33
C ALA A 549 13.13 -31.10 0.95
N PRO A 550 13.72 -31.28 -0.25
CA PRO A 550 14.91 -30.52 -0.66
C PRO A 550 14.68 -29.00 -0.64
N ARG A 551 15.69 -28.24 -0.19
CA ARG A 551 15.67 -26.78 -0.31
C ARG A 551 16.02 -26.32 -1.72
N VAL A 552 15.47 -25.18 -2.12
CA VAL A 552 15.81 -24.51 -3.38
C VAL A 552 16.71 -23.32 -3.07
N LEU A 553 17.99 -23.41 -3.46
CA LEU A 553 19.02 -22.42 -3.12
C LEU A 553 18.83 -21.06 -3.80
N GLY A 554 18.18 -21.02 -4.96
CA GLY A 554 17.83 -19.80 -5.67
C GLY A 554 16.47 -19.21 -5.29
N ALA A 555 15.66 -19.90 -4.48
CA ALA A 555 14.33 -19.43 -4.10
C ALA A 555 14.41 -18.60 -2.81
N PRO A 556 14.09 -17.31 -2.86
CA PRO A 556 14.37 -16.41 -1.74
C PRO A 556 13.27 -16.28 -0.69
N MET A 557 12.08 -16.78 -1.01
CA MET A 557 10.86 -16.56 -0.24
C MET A 557 10.03 -17.84 -0.18
N ILE A 558 8.97 -17.81 0.62
CA ILE A 558 7.81 -18.68 0.45
C ILE A 558 7.27 -18.42 -0.98
N VAL A 559 7.60 -19.29 -1.95
CA VAL A 559 7.16 -19.14 -3.35
C VAL A 559 6.10 -20.20 -3.67
N GLY A 560 4.88 -19.75 -3.98
CA GLY A 560 3.71 -20.58 -4.27
C GLY A 560 3.83 -21.45 -5.53
N PRO A 561 2.89 -22.41 -5.74
CA PRO A 561 1.44 -22.21 -5.57
C PRO A 561 0.80 -23.21 -4.58
N ARG A 562 0.95 -22.95 -3.27
CA ARG A 562 0.52 -23.75 -2.09
C ARG A 562 1.57 -24.70 -1.46
N PHE A 563 2.83 -24.33 -1.67
CA PHE A 563 4.07 -24.65 -0.91
C PHE A 563 4.59 -26.09 -0.88
N PRO A 564 5.39 -26.44 -1.90
CA PRO A 564 6.67 -27.11 -1.68
C PRO A 564 7.81 -26.44 -2.49
N ARG A 565 8.38 -25.37 -1.92
CA ARG A 565 9.74 -24.87 -2.24
C ARG A 565 10.31 -24.23 -0.97
N TRP A 566 11.14 -25.00 -0.26
CA TRP A 566 11.77 -24.55 0.98
C TRP A 566 12.99 -23.69 0.60
N GLY A 567 12.82 -22.37 0.61
CA GLY A 567 13.83 -21.44 0.12
C GLY A 567 15.06 -21.36 1.02
N ALA A 568 16.24 -21.37 0.41
CA ALA A 568 17.48 -20.92 1.05
C ALA A 568 18.10 -19.71 0.33
N GLY A 569 17.40 -19.17 -0.68
CA GLY A 569 17.80 -17.97 -1.38
C GLY A 569 17.60 -16.71 -0.55
N VAL A 570 18.08 -15.59 -1.07
CA VAL A 570 17.89 -14.24 -0.51
C VAL A 570 17.71 -13.27 -1.68
N TRP A 571 16.98 -12.17 -1.50
CA TRP A 571 17.04 -11.08 -2.48
C TRP A 571 18.32 -10.28 -2.24
N GLU A 572 18.78 -9.56 -3.26
CA GLU A 572 19.97 -8.71 -3.15
C GLU A 572 19.93 -7.79 -1.93
N ASN A 573 18.74 -7.30 -1.56
CA ASN A 573 18.52 -6.34 -0.47
C ASN A 573 17.49 -6.80 0.58
N TRP A 574 17.33 -8.12 0.75
CA TRP A 574 16.42 -8.69 1.76
C TRP A 574 16.91 -10.07 2.25
N GLY A 575 17.15 -10.17 3.56
CA GLY A 575 17.63 -11.38 4.24
C GLY A 575 18.49 -11.03 5.46
N LEU A 576 18.66 -11.98 6.38
CA LEU A 576 19.51 -11.79 7.57
C LEU A 576 20.97 -11.63 7.16
N GLY A 577 21.64 -10.58 7.65
CA GLY A 577 22.98 -10.19 7.21
C GLY A 577 24.04 -11.26 7.38
N HIS A 578 23.98 -12.02 8.47
CA HIS A 578 24.91 -13.14 8.72
C HIS A 578 24.67 -14.32 7.75
N HIS A 579 23.41 -14.63 7.43
CA HIS A 579 23.08 -15.66 6.43
C HIS A 579 23.47 -15.22 5.02
N VAL A 580 23.15 -13.96 4.65
CA VAL A 580 23.51 -13.37 3.36
C VAL A 580 25.03 -13.36 3.18
N ALA A 581 25.79 -13.00 4.21
CA ALA A 581 27.25 -13.01 4.18
C ALA A 581 27.80 -14.42 3.94
N PHE A 582 27.35 -15.41 4.71
CA PHE A 582 27.74 -16.82 4.52
C PHE A 582 27.40 -17.30 3.10
N ARG A 583 26.17 -17.06 2.64
CA ARG A 583 25.71 -17.48 1.31
C ARG A 583 26.53 -16.85 0.19
N ARG A 584 26.83 -15.55 0.27
CA ARG A 584 27.59 -14.81 -0.75
C ARG A 584 29.04 -15.28 -0.88
N THR A 585 29.58 -15.99 0.12
CA THR A 585 30.90 -16.63 0.00
C THR A 585 30.87 -17.78 -1.01
N TYR A 586 29.78 -18.54 -1.08
CA TYR A 586 29.73 -19.80 -1.83
C TYR A 586 28.81 -19.77 -3.05
N LEU A 587 27.72 -19.01 -3.03
CA LEU A 587 26.66 -19.05 -4.02
C LEU A 587 26.40 -17.67 -4.68
N ASP A 588 26.01 -17.68 -5.95
CA ASP A 588 25.48 -16.53 -6.70
C ASP A 588 24.00 -16.25 -6.36
N GLY A 589 23.36 -15.29 -7.04
CA GLY A 589 21.96 -14.94 -6.79
C GLY A 589 20.99 -16.09 -7.04
N GLU A 590 21.25 -16.86 -8.10
CA GLU A 590 20.48 -17.99 -8.58
C GLU A 590 20.69 -19.26 -7.75
N GLY A 591 21.68 -19.27 -6.86
CA GLY A 591 21.99 -20.39 -5.99
C GLY A 591 23.00 -21.38 -6.59
N ASN A 592 23.71 -20.99 -7.65
CA ASN A 592 24.82 -21.77 -8.20
C ASN A 592 26.13 -21.45 -7.47
N PRO A 593 27.09 -22.39 -7.45
CA PRO A 593 28.42 -22.16 -6.88
C PRO A 593 29.17 -21.02 -7.59
N LYS A 594 29.82 -20.15 -6.82
CA LYS A 594 30.63 -19.05 -7.37
C LYS A 594 31.95 -19.56 -7.98
N PRO A 595 32.53 -18.80 -8.94
CA PRO A 595 33.90 -19.04 -9.39
C PRO A 595 34.88 -19.03 -8.21
N GLY A 596 35.77 -20.03 -8.16
CA GLY A 596 36.77 -20.19 -7.09
C GLY A 596 36.33 -21.04 -5.89
N VAL A 597 35.04 -21.43 -5.81
CA VAL A 597 34.57 -22.41 -4.82
C VAL A 597 34.93 -23.81 -5.29
N SER A 598 35.57 -24.61 -4.41
CA SER A 598 35.98 -25.97 -4.78
C SER A 598 34.78 -26.91 -4.93
N PRO A 599 34.88 -28.01 -5.71
CA PRO A 599 33.81 -29.01 -5.80
C PRO A 599 33.39 -29.58 -4.44
N ALA A 600 34.35 -29.78 -3.52
CA ALA A 600 34.09 -30.25 -2.17
C ALA A 600 33.28 -29.24 -1.36
N GLN A 601 33.65 -27.96 -1.40
CA GLN A 601 32.90 -26.88 -0.74
C GLN A 601 31.49 -26.75 -1.33
N SER A 602 31.36 -26.82 -2.66
CA SER A 602 30.06 -26.79 -3.34
C SER A 602 29.14 -27.93 -2.90
N ALA A 603 29.66 -29.16 -2.88
CA ALA A 603 28.91 -30.33 -2.42
C ALA A 603 28.52 -30.20 -0.93
N ALA A 604 29.45 -29.74 -0.10
CA ALA A 604 29.20 -29.53 1.32
C ALA A 604 28.14 -28.45 1.58
N VAL A 605 28.15 -27.33 0.83
CA VAL A 605 27.12 -26.29 0.91
C VAL A 605 25.75 -26.83 0.50
N ALA A 606 25.67 -27.57 -0.60
CA ALA A 606 24.42 -28.18 -1.06
C ALA A 606 23.86 -29.17 -0.03
N ARG A 607 24.73 -29.98 0.61
CA ARG A 607 24.35 -30.90 1.68
C ARG A 607 23.92 -30.15 2.95
N LEU A 608 24.67 -29.13 3.37
CA LEU A 608 24.37 -28.31 4.54
C LEU A 608 22.97 -27.71 4.45
N TYR A 609 22.62 -27.09 3.31
CA TYR A 609 21.27 -26.56 3.10
C TYR A 609 20.21 -27.65 2.86
N GLY A 610 20.62 -28.91 2.69
CA GLY A 610 19.81 -30.04 2.30
C GLY A 610 19.06 -29.78 0.99
N ALA A 611 19.81 -29.35 -0.03
CA ALA A 611 19.37 -29.17 -1.42
C ALA A 611 19.61 -30.42 -2.29
N GLY A 612 20.23 -31.47 -1.74
CA GLY A 612 20.49 -32.74 -2.41
C GLY A 612 19.38 -33.79 -2.25
N PRO A 613 19.56 -34.99 -2.84
CA PRO A 613 18.57 -36.08 -2.81
C PRO A 613 18.31 -36.61 -1.39
N GLN A 614 19.35 -36.64 -0.56
CA GLN A 614 19.24 -36.92 0.88
C GLN A 614 19.15 -35.58 1.61
N THR A 615 17.95 -35.26 2.08
CA THR A 615 17.68 -33.99 2.73
C THR A 615 18.00 -34.08 4.22
N GLU A 616 19.06 -33.39 4.63
CA GLU A 616 19.44 -33.24 6.03
C GLU A 616 19.13 -31.80 6.51
N ARG A 617 18.75 -31.69 7.78
CA ARG A 617 18.55 -30.42 8.50
C ARG A 617 19.28 -30.38 9.83
N PHE A 618 19.64 -31.55 10.33
CA PHE A 618 20.22 -31.76 11.64
C PHE A 618 21.55 -32.45 11.43
N PHE A 619 22.62 -31.88 11.99
CA PHE A 619 23.97 -32.40 11.86
C PHE A 619 24.58 -32.59 13.25
N PHE A 620 25.32 -33.67 13.42
CA PHE A 620 26.08 -33.95 14.63
C PHE A 620 27.57 -33.79 14.33
N SER A 621 28.29 -33.02 15.13
CA SER A 621 29.73 -32.78 14.92
C SER A 621 30.49 -32.67 16.24
N ARG A 622 31.81 -32.91 16.24
CA ARG A 622 32.62 -32.72 17.46
C ARG A 622 32.87 -31.25 17.73
N SER A 623 32.96 -30.44 16.67
CA SER A 623 33.19 -28.99 16.74
C SER A 623 32.19 -28.21 15.86
N ILE A 624 31.99 -26.93 16.19
CA ILE A 624 31.33 -25.94 15.32
C ILE A 624 32.31 -24.84 14.87
N ALA A 625 33.59 -24.92 15.27
CA ALA A 625 34.64 -24.02 14.86
C ALA A 625 35.32 -24.56 13.59
N HIS A 626 34.67 -24.32 12.45
CA HIS A 626 35.09 -24.79 11.14
C HIS A 626 35.41 -23.61 10.21
N ALA A 627 36.43 -23.75 9.38
CA ALA A 627 36.84 -22.70 8.46
C ALA A 627 35.87 -22.59 7.27
N ASP A 628 35.34 -23.73 6.80
CA ASP A 628 34.40 -23.79 5.69
C ASP A 628 33.42 -24.98 5.83
N PRO A 629 32.38 -25.04 4.98
CA PRO A 629 31.42 -26.14 4.99
C PRO A 629 32.03 -27.51 4.72
N ALA A 630 33.12 -27.62 3.96
CA ALA A 630 33.73 -28.91 3.66
C ALA A 630 34.35 -29.52 4.91
N SER A 631 35.11 -28.74 5.69
CA SER A 631 35.68 -29.23 6.96
C SER A 631 34.59 -29.58 7.99
N PHE A 632 33.48 -28.84 8.00
CA PHE A 632 32.33 -29.17 8.85
C PHE A 632 31.69 -30.51 8.47
N ILE A 633 31.44 -30.73 7.18
CA ILE A 633 30.83 -31.98 6.70
C ILE A 633 31.77 -33.18 6.92
N GLU A 634 33.09 -32.99 6.82
CA GLU A 634 34.06 -34.03 7.17
C GLU A 634 33.99 -34.45 8.65
N ASP A 635 33.89 -33.50 9.58
CA ASP A 635 33.69 -33.79 11.02
C ASP A 635 32.36 -34.52 11.26
N VAL A 636 31.29 -34.09 10.57
CA VAL A 636 29.99 -34.78 10.60
C VAL A 636 30.13 -36.24 10.17
N ASP A 637 30.75 -36.50 9.02
CA ASP A 637 30.87 -37.85 8.46
C ASP A 637 31.80 -38.74 9.31
N THR A 638 32.87 -38.15 9.86
CA THR A 638 33.79 -38.84 10.77
C THR A 638 33.06 -39.25 12.04
N LEU A 639 32.26 -38.36 12.63
CA LEU A 639 31.46 -38.69 13.81
C LEU A 639 30.36 -39.69 13.48
N ALA A 640 29.66 -39.53 12.34
CA ALA A 640 28.61 -40.44 11.90
C ALA A 640 29.12 -41.88 11.78
N SER A 641 30.30 -42.06 11.18
CA SER A 641 30.94 -43.35 11.00
C SER A 641 31.46 -43.97 12.30
N ALA A 642 31.99 -43.15 13.21
CA ALA A 642 32.57 -43.63 14.47
C ALA A 642 31.51 -43.94 15.55
N ALA A 643 30.47 -43.09 15.65
CA ALA A 643 29.60 -43.00 16.82
C ALA A 643 28.11 -43.22 16.50
N HIS A 644 27.71 -43.21 15.21
CA HIS A 644 26.31 -43.41 14.78
C HIS A 644 25.28 -42.59 15.60
N PRO A 645 25.48 -41.27 15.75
CA PRO A 645 24.56 -40.42 16.49
C PRO A 645 23.16 -40.48 15.87
N ARG A 646 22.12 -40.47 16.71
CA ARG A 646 20.72 -40.56 16.26
C ARG A 646 19.90 -39.37 16.74
N GLY A 647 19.09 -38.81 15.85
CA GLY A 647 18.09 -37.78 16.16
C GLY A 647 16.71 -38.19 15.66
N GLU A 648 15.76 -38.35 16.57
CA GLU A 648 14.35 -38.63 16.27
C GLU A 648 13.52 -37.36 16.44
N LEU A 649 12.78 -36.98 15.39
CA LEU A 649 11.88 -35.82 15.43
C LEU A 649 10.62 -36.12 16.25
N LEU A 650 10.46 -35.42 17.38
CA LEU A 650 9.29 -35.55 18.24
C LEU A 650 8.21 -34.52 17.92
N HIS A 651 8.60 -33.28 17.59
CA HIS A 651 7.67 -32.19 17.30
C HIS A 651 8.28 -31.14 16.38
N PHE A 652 7.47 -30.62 15.46
CA PHE A 652 7.81 -29.45 14.65
C PHE A 652 6.56 -28.70 14.19
N ASP A 653 6.55 -27.39 14.43
CA ASP A 653 5.51 -26.45 13.97
C ASP A 653 6.09 -25.15 13.38
N GLY A 654 7.40 -25.11 13.13
CA GLY A 654 8.13 -23.91 12.68
C GLY A 654 8.66 -23.07 13.84
N ASP A 655 7.84 -22.80 14.84
CA ASP A 655 8.21 -22.02 16.04
C ASP A 655 8.99 -22.87 17.05
N ARG A 656 8.70 -24.17 17.09
CA ARG A 656 9.25 -25.15 18.02
C ARG A 656 9.75 -26.36 17.25
N LEU A 657 10.90 -26.85 17.68
CA LEU A 657 11.50 -28.09 17.26
C LEU A 657 11.86 -28.89 18.51
N ARG A 658 11.46 -30.16 18.57
CA ARG A 658 11.82 -31.10 19.65
C ARG A 658 12.38 -32.38 19.05
N LEU A 659 13.58 -32.76 19.49
CA LEU A 659 14.32 -33.93 19.02
C LEU A 659 14.67 -34.80 20.22
N ARG A 660 14.51 -36.12 20.08
CA ARG A 660 15.18 -37.08 20.95
C ARG A 660 16.52 -37.43 20.33
N VAL A 661 17.59 -37.13 21.04
CA VAL A 661 18.96 -37.24 20.55
C VAL A 661 19.68 -38.32 21.36
N THR A 662 20.33 -39.27 20.70
CA THR A 662 21.16 -40.30 21.33
C THR A 662 22.58 -40.18 20.83
N LEU A 663 23.52 -39.95 21.74
CA LEU A 663 24.94 -39.74 21.43
C LEU A 663 25.81 -40.63 22.32
N PRO A 664 26.81 -41.35 21.77
CA PRO A 664 27.74 -42.13 22.57
C PRO A 664 28.85 -41.27 23.21
N GLU A 665 29.13 -40.12 22.61
CA GLU A 665 30.08 -39.12 23.12
C GLU A 665 29.44 -37.73 23.02
N PRO A 666 29.87 -36.74 23.84
CA PRO A 666 29.32 -35.39 23.73
C PRO A 666 29.54 -34.83 22.32
N ALA A 667 28.49 -34.30 21.71
CA ALA A 667 28.50 -33.78 20.33
C ALA A 667 27.72 -32.45 20.23
N TRP A 668 28.00 -31.66 19.20
CA TRP A 668 27.14 -30.54 18.82
C TRP A 668 25.99 -31.04 17.97
N LEU A 669 24.77 -30.62 18.29
CA LEU A 669 23.63 -30.71 17.39
C LEU A 669 23.46 -29.36 16.71
N THR A 670 23.58 -29.33 15.39
CA THR A 670 23.31 -28.14 14.56
C THR A 670 21.99 -28.32 13.81
N TYR A 671 21.10 -27.35 13.93
CA TYR A 671 19.90 -27.21 13.10
C TYR A 671 20.16 -26.12 12.05
N VAL A 672 20.15 -26.50 10.76
CA VAL A 672 20.36 -25.58 9.62
C VAL A 672 19.09 -24.76 9.38
N ASP A 673 18.90 -23.83 10.30
CA ASP A 673 17.89 -22.80 10.29
C ASP A 673 18.49 -21.56 10.96
N ASN A 674 18.28 -20.37 10.39
CA ASN A 674 18.98 -19.17 10.81
C ASN A 674 18.67 -18.77 12.26
N TRP A 675 19.67 -18.23 12.91
CA TRP A 675 19.53 -17.65 14.22
C TRP A 675 19.01 -16.20 14.11
N ALA A 676 18.14 -15.84 15.05
CA ALA A 676 17.74 -14.47 15.31
C ALA A 676 17.44 -14.31 16.81
N PRO A 677 17.46 -13.08 17.35
CA PRO A 677 17.04 -12.82 18.72
C PRO A 677 15.64 -13.37 19.02
N GLY A 678 15.50 -14.05 20.15
CA GLY A 678 14.27 -14.74 20.58
C GLY A 678 14.35 -16.26 20.55
N TRP A 679 15.31 -16.85 19.82
CA TRP A 679 15.55 -18.30 19.87
C TRP A 679 16.16 -18.73 21.21
N ARG A 680 15.64 -19.83 21.76
CA ARG A 680 16.13 -20.48 22.99
C ARG A 680 16.33 -21.98 22.74
N ALA A 681 17.24 -22.59 23.48
CA ALA A 681 17.44 -24.04 23.49
C ALA A 681 17.32 -24.60 24.92
N SER A 682 16.89 -25.86 25.04
CA SER A 682 16.92 -26.60 26.31
C SER A 682 17.25 -28.07 26.07
N ILE A 683 17.94 -28.69 27.02
CA ILE A 683 18.25 -30.12 27.07
C ILE A 683 17.61 -30.68 28.34
N ASP A 684 16.74 -31.67 28.22
CA ASP A 684 15.98 -32.27 29.33
C ASP A 684 15.27 -31.22 30.19
N SER A 685 14.66 -30.24 29.52
CA SER A 685 14.00 -29.06 30.11
C SER A 685 14.92 -28.02 30.79
N ALA A 686 16.21 -28.31 30.96
CA ALA A 686 17.17 -27.33 31.46
C ALA A 686 17.62 -26.38 30.33
N PRO A 687 17.71 -25.04 30.56
CA PRO A 687 18.21 -24.11 29.56
C PRO A 687 19.61 -24.51 29.08
N ALA A 688 19.82 -24.46 27.77
CA ALA A 688 21.11 -24.76 27.15
C ALA A 688 21.60 -23.54 26.35
N GLU A 689 22.91 -23.33 26.35
CA GLU A 689 23.51 -22.24 25.58
C GLU A 689 23.40 -22.51 24.08
N LEU A 690 22.80 -21.57 23.36
CA LEU A 690 22.65 -21.63 21.91
C LEU A 690 23.85 -20.92 21.26
N GLN A 691 24.63 -21.68 20.50
CA GLN A 691 25.75 -21.21 19.69
C GLN A 691 25.38 -21.15 18.21
N ARG A 692 26.29 -20.64 17.37
CA ARG A 692 26.07 -20.42 15.94
C ARG A 692 27.16 -21.05 15.09
N LEU A 693 26.82 -22.02 14.26
CA LEU A 693 27.68 -22.48 13.16
C LEU A 693 27.70 -21.44 12.03
N PHE A 694 28.90 -21.09 11.56
CA PHE A 694 29.14 -20.05 10.54
C PHE A 694 28.46 -18.70 10.84
N GLY A 695 28.26 -18.40 12.13
CA GLY A 695 27.59 -17.18 12.58
C GLY A 695 26.09 -17.11 12.30
N THR A 696 25.48 -18.14 11.70
CA THR A 696 24.08 -18.13 11.25
C THR A 696 23.24 -19.30 11.75
N PHE A 697 23.71 -20.55 11.68
CA PHE A 697 22.87 -21.72 11.97
C PHE A 697 22.89 -22.08 13.45
N LYS A 698 21.75 -22.46 14.01
CA LYS A 698 21.59 -22.74 15.45
C LYS A 698 22.30 -24.02 15.85
N SER A 699 23.06 -24.00 16.95
CA SER A 699 23.77 -25.17 17.45
C SER A 699 23.73 -25.25 18.98
N VAL A 700 23.67 -26.46 19.54
CA VAL A 700 23.70 -26.71 20.99
C VAL A 700 24.62 -27.89 21.30
N ARG A 701 25.38 -27.80 22.39
CA ARG A 701 26.25 -28.89 22.84
C ARG A 701 25.43 -29.88 23.68
N VAL A 702 25.33 -31.12 23.22
CA VAL A 702 24.57 -32.17 23.88
C VAL A 702 25.54 -33.17 24.55
N PRO A 703 25.34 -33.51 25.83
CA PRO A 703 26.11 -34.55 26.49
C PRO A 703 25.94 -35.94 25.85
N ALA A 704 26.79 -36.88 26.24
CA ALA A 704 26.59 -38.29 25.90
C ALA A 704 25.37 -38.84 26.64
N GLY A 705 24.60 -39.69 25.97
CA GLY A 705 23.35 -40.26 26.48
C GLY A 705 22.18 -40.00 25.54
N THR A 706 20.97 -40.28 26.05
CA THR A 706 19.71 -39.96 25.38
C THR A 706 19.09 -38.73 26.02
N HIS A 707 18.86 -37.69 25.22
CA HIS A 707 18.41 -36.39 25.70
C HIS A 707 17.25 -35.85 24.88
N ASP A 708 16.37 -35.09 25.53
CA ASP A 708 15.32 -34.30 24.89
C ASP A 708 15.85 -32.90 24.59
N VAL A 709 16.06 -32.61 23.30
CA VAL A 709 16.59 -31.32 22.86
C VAL A 709 15.47 -30.51 22.21
N ARG A 710 15.25 -29.29 22.70
CA ARG A 710 14.22 -28.38 22.20
C ARG A 710 14.84 -27.07 21.74
N PHE A 711 14.44 -26.62 20.56
CA PHE A 711 14.60 -25.23 20.09
C PHE A 711 13.22 -24.56 20.07
N GLU A 712 13.13 -23.33 20.55
CA GLU A 712 11.88 -22.56 20.53
C GLU A 712 12.13 -21.08 20.26
N TYR A 713 11.32 -20.50 19.39
CA TYR A 713 11.32 -19.07 19.12
C TYR A 713 10.33 -18.34 20.03
N ARG A 714 10.84 -17.50 20.92
CA ARG A 714 10.06 -16.61 21.80
C ARG A 714 10.51 -15.17 21.59
N PRO A 715 9.84 -14.41 20.70
CA PRO A 715 10.26 -13.05 20.39
C PRO A 715 10.06 -12.06 21.55
N TRP A 716 9.15 -12.33 22.48
CA TRP A 716 8.89 -11.50 23.67
C TRP A 716 9.29 -12.18 24.97
#